data_AF-A0A7X7IUS3-F1
#
_entry.id   AF-A0A7X7IUS3-F1
#
_cell.length_a   1.000
_cell.length_b   1.000
_cell.length_c   1.000
_cell.angle_alpha   90.00
_cell.angle_beta   90.00
_cell.angle_gamma   90.00
#
_symmetry.space_group_name_H-M   'P 1'
#
loop_
_entity.id
_entity.type
_entity.pdbx_description
1 polymer ?
#
loop_
_entity_poly.entity_id
_entity_poly.type
_entity_poly.pdbx_seq_one_letter_code
_entity_poly.pdbx_strand_id
1 'polypeptide(L)'
;MKAHASTFTLLAAFAATAAPATFPDFADIPADERLPPGAAIAFADGAVLVDGKPRFLVGATFFQDADRDAEVRTSGYPQSLAWLYESLPDYADAQRLGLDTFGATPPRAWRRIFRPRPVPRRNMNILGRPLKSGLPVLAELAIEPGTHAWMTLMEGVNPPEGAWFEGMAHGIPYSVVHADGIALWDTIWRFDAAWYREIGVRPFAYRVFAGADFFDTDRRNATAFAQWLEARWKTPAAFNKALGTSFVSFPAASRTAKNASNAALTVDYVKFLEERFAQQCKRAMDVIRGATNNSAPGVCFQPLRTDGKGVDILQAAAAHTLLCAPATRATPRYDALYMQAVAQGRPVFSPPVVPAGDAESVRAEILSQFARGYALSYLETWRRHPREWVKYTRSDAVSGDRVSTRLDEAATAEAGRRHAAENPGCFMNPYALAPEALAGIRLAKRDALQASEIFTLGNRTNGTSVALLHSRPSVRLAHAREDLKPLDSLPQVADALIFAQFKTALVLEEQLAGQDLSRYAALIVPDACVASYAQTPDALRRYAEGGGNLVVASGALTQNEYGAPATNVLALTSTNGWTRAKIGGVDVAAMPVGAGRVVTLPPGFAATNLVASFGALLEGLDAPRAWQCLDAASGRMLEGVETIHAKAPDGRHGLMLFNRTEAATTALVKITGIAIPRAADLRTGKPLEVREGGFVIDLAPGRGEIVVVE
;
A
#
# COMPACT_ATOMS: atom_id res chain seq x y z
N MET A 1 75.54 30.16 -33.90
CA MET A 1 75.59 28.77 -33.38
C MET A 1 74.91 28.74 -32.02
N LYS A 2 73.80 27.98 -31.88
CA LYS A 2 73.09 27.66 -30.62
C LYS A 2 72.51 28.90 -29.87
N ALA A 3 71.37 28.90 -29.20
CA ALA A 3 70.40 27.90 -28.77
C ALA A 3 69.03 28.60 -28.63
N HIS A 4 67.92 27.91 -28.92
CA HIS A 4 66.59 28.31 -28.45
C HIS A 4 66.10 27.31 -27.41
N ALA A 5 65.71 27.86 -26.26
CA ALA A 5 65.18 27.15 -25.10
C ALA A 5 63.79 26.57 -25.41
N SER A 6 63.62 25.32 -24.98
CA SER A 6 62.37 24.57 -25.02
C SER A 6 61.49 24.95 -23.82
N THR A 7 60.24 25.31 -24.09
CA THR A 7 59.17 25.33 -23.08
C THR A 7 58.22 24.18 -23.40
N PHE A 8 58.24 23.14 -22.57
CA PHE A 8 57.28 22.04 -22.59
C PHE A 8 55.99 22.51 -21.91
N THR A 9 54.89 22.60 -22.67
CA THR A 9 53.54 22.73 -22.11
C THR A 9 52.90 21.34 -22.13
N LEU A 10 52.71 20.74 -20.95
CA LEU A 10 51.89 19.55 -20.76
C LEU A 10 50.42 19.92 -21.03
N LEU A 11 49.85 19.43 -22.14
CA LEU A 11 48.39 19.38 -22.30
C LEU A 11 47.88 18.13 -21.59
N ALA A 12 47.23 18.32 -20.44
CA ALA A 12 46.37 17.31 -19.84
C ALA A 12 45.13 17.14 -20.72
N ALA A 13 44.99 15.97 -21.33
CA ALA A 13 43.77 15.58 -22.04
C ALA A 13 42.65 15.38 -21.02
N PHE A 14 41.76 16.37 -20.89
CA PHE A 14 40.43 16.15 -20.33
C PHE A 14 39.66 15.28 -21.32
N ALA A 15 39.57 13.98 -21.03
CA ALA A 15 38.54 13.14 -21.62
C ALA A 15 37.20 13.69 -21.14
N ALA A 16 36.46 14.32 -22.05
CA ALA A 16 35.06 14.62 -21.84
C ALA A 16 34.33 13.29 -21.68
N THR A 17 34.06 12.89 -20.43
CA THR A 17 33.15 11.79 -20.15
C THR A 17 31.79 12.18 -20.71
N ALA A 18 31.37 11.51 -21.78
CA ALA A 18 30.01 11.62 -22.29
C ALA A 18 29.05 11.40 -21.10
N ALA A 19 28.02 12.24 -21.00
CA ALA A 19 26.96 12.03 -20.01
C ALA A 19 26.45 10.58 -20.17
N PRO A 20 26.35 9.79 -19.09
CA PRO A 20 25.88 8.43 -19.19
C PRO A 20 24.51 8.41 -19.85
N ALA A 21 24.30 7.45 -20.75
CA ALA A 21 22.99 7.26 -21.37
C ALA A 21 21.93 7.10 -20.28
N THR A 22 20.85 7.88 -20.37
CA THR A 22 19.72 7.88 -19.42
C THR A 22 19.21 6.46 -19.14
N PHE A 23 19.19 5.62 -20.18
CA PHE A 23 18.92 4.18 -20.09
C PHE A 23 20.13 3.42 -20.60
N PRO A 24 20.74 2.52 -19.80
CA PRO A 24 21.86 1.70 -20.26
C PRO A 24 21.41 0.75 -21.37
N ASP A 25 22.35 0.27 -22.18
CA ASP A 25 22.08 -0.88 -23.03
C ASP A 25 21.96 -2.15 -22.18
N PHE A 26 21.18 -3.11 -22.65
CA PHE A 26 20.91 -4.33 -21.89
C PHE A 26 22.21 -5.09 -21.53
N ALA A 27 23.21 -5.08 -22.42
CA ALA A 27 24.49 -5.75 -22.20
C ALA A 27 25.27 -5.17 -21.00
N ASP A 28 25.09 -3.89 -20.69
CA ASP A 28 25.85 -3.18 -19.66
C ASP A 28 25.24 -3.29 -18.25
N ILE A 29 24.05 -3.88 -18.13
CA ILE A 29 23.37 -4.03 -16.83
C ILE A 29 24.03 -5.17 -16.05
N PRO A 30 24.48 -4.99 -14.79
CA PRO A 30 25.04 -6.08 -14.00
C PRO A 30 24.10 -7.30 -13.88
N ALA A 31 24.65 -8.51 -13.92
CA ALA A 31 23.84 -9.74 -13.94
C ALA A 31 23.04 -9.95 -12.63
N ASP A 32 23.60 -9.51 -11.50
CA ASP A 32 22.97 -9.49 -10.18
C ASP A 32 21.84 -8.45 -10.06
N GLU A 33 21.90 -7.37 -10.86
CA GLU A 33 20.80 -6.41 -10.96
C GLU A 33 19.64 -6.95 -11.80
N ARG A 34 19.90 -7.80 -12.81
CA ARG A 34 18.86 -8.37 -13.67
C ARG A 34 18.02 -9.39 -12.88
N LEU A 35 16.73 -9.50 -13.19
CA LEU A 35 15.95 -10.65 -12.74
C LEU A 35 16.25 -11.85 -13.64
N PRO A 36 16.59 -13.03 -13.10
CA PRO A 36 16.76 -14.23 -13.94
C PRO A 36 15.44 -14.60 -14.65
N PRO A 37 15.45 -14.83 -15.98
CA PRO A 37 14.26 -15.33 -16.68
C PRO A 37 13.85 -16.69 -16.14
N GLY A 38 12.56 -16.85 -15.83
CA GLY A 38 12.00 -18.10 -15.30
C GLY A 38 12.37 -18.38 -13.84
N ALA A 39 12.85 -17.38 -13.09
CA ALA A 39 13.20 -17.53 -11.69
C ALA A 39 12.03 -18.11 -10.86
N ALA A 40 12.38 -18.96 -9.90
CA ALA A 40 11.43 -19.50 -8.95
C ALA A 40 10.98 -18.40 -7.97
N ILE A 41 9.67 -18.19 -7.88
CA ILE A 41 9.07 -17.22 -6.95
C ILE A 41 8.49 -17.95 -5.74
N ALA A 42 8.91 -17.53 -4.56
CA ALA A 42 8.37 -17.97 -3.28
C ALA A 42 8.18 -16.77 -2.33
N PHE A 43 7.59 -17.00 -1.16
CA PHE A 43 7.30 -15.97 -0.17
C PHE A 43 7.73 -16.44 1.21
N ALA A 44 8.45 -15.60 1.95
CA ALA A 44 8.85 -15.85 3.33
C ALA A 44 9.20 -14.54 4.04
N ASP A 45 8.94 -14.47 5.35
CA ASP A 45 9.40 -13.39 6.25
C ASP A 45 9.14 -11.96 5.73
N GLY A 46 7.97 -11.76 5.14
CA GLY A 46 7.54 -10.48 4.58
C GLY A 46 8.15 -10.13 3.23
N ALA A 47 8.95 -11.02 2.63
CA ALA A 47 9.64 -10.81 1.36
C ALA A 47 9.13 -11.72 0.24
N VAL A 48 9.39 -11.28 -1.00
CA VAL A 48 9.40 -12.16 -2.16
C VAL A 48 10.79 -12.76 -2.29
N LEU A 49 10.85 -14.08 -2.48
CA LEU A 49 12.08 -14.80 -2.74
C LEU A 49 12.18 -15.08 -4.25
N VAL A 50 13.31 -14.69 -4.84
CA VAL A 50 13.69 -15.00 -6.21
C VAL A 50 14.85 -15.98 -6.14
N ASP A 51 14.61 -17.22 -6.58
CA ASP A 51 15.56 -18.33 -6.44
C ASP A 51 16.07 -18.49 -4.99
N GLY A 52 15.16 -18.31 -4.03
CA GLY A 52 15.44 -18.44 -2.59
C GLY A 52 16.03 -17.19 -1.92
N LYS A 53 16.29 -16.10 -2.66
CA LYS A 53 16.87 -14.86 -2.11
C LYS A 53 15.82 -13.75 -1.99
N PRO A 54 15.73 -13.03 -0.86
CA PRO A 54 14.85 -11.87 -0.72
C PRO A 54 15.11 -10.82 -1.80
N ARG A 55 14.06 -10.35 -2.46
CA ARG A 55 14.14 -9.31 -3.49
C ARG A 55 12.90 -8.43 -3.46
N PHE A 56 13.12 -7.12 -3.49
CA PHE A 56 12.05 -6.15 -3.73
C PHE A 56 11.78 -6.09 -5.24
N LEU A 57 10.55 -6.39 -5.65
CA LEU A 57 10.19 -6.39 -7.07
C LEU A 57 9.57 -5.05 -7.47
N VAL A 58 10.00 -4.50 -8.60
CA VAL A 58 9.37 -3.34 -9.22
C VAL A 58 8.69 -3.79 -10.50
N GLY A 59 7.43 -3.44 -10.71
CA GLY A 59 6.66 -3.87 -11.85
C GLY A 59 5.76 -2.80 -12.42
N ALA A 60 5.08 -3.13 -13.52
CA ALA A 60 4.09 -2.25 -14.14
C ALA A 60 2.86 -3.05 -14.58
N THR A 61 1.69 -2.41 -14.51
CA THR A 61 0.42 -3.06 -14.87
C THR A 61 -0.09 -2.56 -16.23
N PHE A 62 -0.32 -3.51 -17.14
CA PHE A 62 -0.94 -3.31 -18.44
C PHE A 62 -2.46 -3.53 -18.36
N PHE A 63 -3.18 -2.41 -18.38
CA PHE A 63 -4.64 -2.42 -18.44
C PHE A 63 -5.15 -2.76 -19.84
N GLN A 64 -6.48 -2.82 -19.98
CA GLN A 64 -7.14 -3.08 -21.25
C GLN A 64 -6.63 -2.09 -22.31
N ASP A 65 -6.45 -2.53 -23.54
CA ASP A 65 -5.99 -1.71 -24.68
C ASP A 65 -4.53 -1.20 -24.65
N ALA A 66 -3.70 -1.54 -23.65
CA ALA A 66 -2.26 -1.21 -23.69
C ALA A 66 -1.57 -1.75 -24.96
N ASP A 67 -1.98 -2.93 -25.43
CA ASP A 67 -1.53 -3.54 -26.70
C ASP A 67 -2.07 -2.82 -27.95
N ARG A 68 -3.07 -1.96 -27.82
CA ARG A 68 -3.60 -1.11 -28.90
C ARG A 68 -2.98 0.28 -28.94
N ASP A 69 -2.39 0.72 -27.84
CA ASP A 69 -1.60 1.95 -27.74
C ASP A 69 -0.21 1.78 -28.37
N ALA A 70 0.29 0.54 -28.40
CA ALA A 70 1.51 0.15 -29.10
C ALA A 70 1.39 0.35 -30.62
N GLU A 71 2.52 0.44 -31.31
CA GLU A 71 2.68 0.67 -32.76
C GLU A 71 2.21 2.05 -33.27
N VAL A 72 1.76 2.95 -32.38
CA VAL A 72 1.43 4.33 -32.76
C VAL A 72 2.64 5.24 -32.56
N ARG A 73 3.24 5.75 -33.63
CA ARG A 73 4.28 6.78 -33.54
C ARG A 73 3.69 8.14 -33.19
N THR A 74 4.39 8.91 -32.35
CA THR A 74 3.99 10.26 -31.93
C THR A 74 5.21 11.18 -31.71
N SER A 75 4.98 12.46 -31.42
CA SER A 75 6.00 13.42 -30.96
C SER A 75 6.12 13.43 -29.43
N GLY A 76 7.20 14.04 -28.91
CA GLY A 76 7.46 14.15 -27.45
C GLY A 76 8.64 13.33 -26.93
N TYR A 77 9.23 12.47 -27.77
CA TYR A 77 10.47 11.76 -27.48
C TYR A 77 11.34 11.63 -28.73
N PRO A 78 12.68 11.52 -28.61
CA PRO A 78 13.57 11.25 -29.74
C PRO A 78 13.42 9.81 -30.24
N GLN A 79 13.74 9.56 -31.52
CA GLN A 79 13.61 8.23 -32.16
C GLN A 79 14.38 7.12 -31.42
N SER A 80 15.48 7.46 -30.72
CA SER A 80 16.23 6.53 -29.88
C SER A 80 15.43 5.94 -28.72
N LEU A 81 14.28 6.54 -28.35
CA LEU A 81 13.36 6.06 -27.32
C LEU A 81 12.08 5.43 -27.89
N ALA A 82 12.00 5.19 -29.20
CA ALA A 82 10.83 4.53 -29.79
C ALA A 82 10.53 3.14 -29.19
N TRP A 83 11.57 2.41 -28.75
CA TRP A 83 11.42 1.12 -28.08
C TRP A 83 10.57 1.19 -26.80
N LEU A 84 10.61 2.33 -26.09
CA LEU A 84 9.90 2.56 -24.84
C LEU A 84 8.41 2.87 -25.04
N TYR A 85 8.06 3.57 -26.13
CA TYR A 85 6.73 4.14 -26.35
C TYR A 85 5.92 3.46 -27.46
N GLU A 86 6.59 2.88 -28.47
CA GLU A 86 5.94 2.32 -29.66
C GLU A 86 5.74 0.81 -29.58
N SER A 87 6.13 0.18 -28.47
CA SER A 87 5.82 -1.22 -28.17
C SER A 87 5.62 -1.44 -26.67
N LEU A 88 5.29 -2.69 -26.30
CA LEU A 88 5.37 -3.13 -24.91
C LEU A 88 6.75 -3.76 -24.66
N PRO A 89 7.32 -3.60 -23.45
CA PRO A 89 8.67 -4.06 -23.16
C PRO A 89 8.75 -5.60 -23.24
N ASP A 90 9.79 -6.10 -23.90
CA ASP A 90 10.25 -7.47 -23.69
C ASP A 90 11.18 -7.57 -22.47
N TYR A 91 11.85 -8.70 -22.28
CA TYR A 91 12.79 -8.89 -21.19
C TYR A 91 13.91 -7.85 -21.15
N ALA A 92 14.55 -7.57 -22.29
CA ALA A 92 15.69 -6.65 -22.34
C ALA A 92 15.24 -5.23 -22.04
N ASP A 93 14.15 -4.79 -22.66
CA ASP A 93 13.53 -3.47 -22.42
C ASP A 93 13.13 -3.32 -20.94
N ALA A 94 12.53 -4.36 -20.34
CA ALA A 94 12.15 -4.38 -18.93
C ALA A 94 13.36 -4.20 -18.01
N GLN A 95 14.45 -4.93 -18.24
CA GLN A 95 15.64 -4.82 -17.41
C GLN A 95 16.31 -3.44 -17.53
N ARG A 96 16.32 -2.83 -18.73
CA ARG A 96 16.84 -1.46 -18.94
C ARG A 96 16.08 -0.41 -18.13
N LEU A 97 14.78 -0.61 -17.94
CA LEU A 97 13.92 0.24 -17.10
C LEU A 97 13.95 -0.12 -15.61
N GLY A 98 14.46 -1.29 -15.25
CA GLY A 98 14.43 -1.80 -13.88
C GLY A 98 13.11 -2.45 -13.48
N LEU A 99 12.36 -3.01 -14.43
CA LEU A 99 11.16 -3.81 -14.16
C LEU A 99 11.50 -5.29 -13.97
N ASP A 100 11.03 -5.87 -12.88
CA ASP A 100 11.17 -7.26 -12.50
C ASP A 100 9.86 -8.06 -12.71
N THR A 101 8.71 -7.41 -12.88
CA THR A 101 7.43 -8.13 -13.03
C THR A 101 6.39 -7.30 -13.78
N PHE A 102 5.37 -7.98 -14.33
CA PHE A 102 4.28 -7.35 -15.06
C PHE A 102 2.91 -7.77 -14.55
N GLY A 103 2.01 -6.80 -14.42
CA GLY A 103 0.57 -7.02 -14.25
C GLY A 103 -0.12 -6.98 -15.60
N ALA A 104 -1.09 -7.85 -15.86
CA ALA A 104 -1.87 -7.77 -17.09
C ALA A 104 -3.30 -8.22 -16.88
N THR A 105 -4.23 -7.65 -17.64
CA THR A 105 -5.64 -8.02 -17.63
C THR A 105 -5.97 -9.04 -18.74
N PRO A 106 -6.79 -10.06 -18.47
CA PRO A 106 -7.27 -11.00 -19.49
C PRO A 106 -8.30 -10.34 -20.41
N PRO A 107 -8.66 -10.97 -21.56
CA PRO A 107 -9.65 -10.44 -22.49
C PRO A 107 -11.08 -10.37 -21.92
N ARG A 108 -11.37 -10.99 -20.76
CA ARG A 108 -12.70 -11.06 -20.14
C ARG A 108 -13.71 -11.84 -20.99
N ALA A 109 -13.31 -13.03 -21.43
CA ALA A 109 -14.06 -13.88 -22.35
C ALA A 109 -15.41 -14.37 -21.78
N TRP A 110 -15.53 -14.47 -20.45
CA TRP A 110 -16.78 -14.83 -19.75
C TRP A 110 -17.97 -13.95 -20.17
N ARG A 111 -17.72 -12.70 -20.60
CA ARG A 111 -18.77 -11.78 -21.07
C ARG A 111 -19.57 -12.33 -22.24
N ARG A 112 -19.04 -13.26 -23.02
CA ARG A 112 -19.76 -13.90 -24.15
C ARG A 112 -21.01 -14.66 -23.70
N ILE A 113 -21.08 -15.08 -22.44
CA ILE A 113 -22.27 -15.68 -21.85
C ILE A 113 -23.46 -14.71 -21.89
N PHE A 114 -23.16 -13.41 -21.76
CA PHE A 114 -24.14 -12.33 -21.60
C PHE A 114 -24.09 -11.30 -22.73
N ARG A 115 -23.11 -11.32 -23.62
CA ARG A 115 -22.95 -10.32 -24.68
C ARG A 115 -22.56 -11.07 -25.95
N PRO A 116 -23.49 -11.26 -26.91
CA PRO A 116 -23.24 -12.05 -28.12
C PRO A 116 -22.24 -11.41 -29.08
N ARG A 117 -21.74 -10.20 -28.80
CA ARG A 117 -20.71 -9.53 -29.60
C ARG A 117 -19.32 -10.17 -29.37
N PRO A 118 -18.46 -10.20 -30.39
CA PRO A 118 -17.08 -10.63 -30.22
C PRO A 118 -16.36 -9.77 -29.17
N VAL A 119 -15.85 -10.41 -28.13
CA VAL A 119 -14.89 -9.78 -27.21
C VAL A 119 -13.63 -9.44 -28.02
N PRO A 120 -13.10 -8.20 -27.95
CA PRO A 120 -11.87 -7.84 -28.63
C PRO A 120 -10.75 -8.85 -28.38
N ARG A 121 -10.17 -9.38 -29.45
CA ARG A 121 -8.94 -10.18 -29.32
C ARG A 121 -7.81 -9.24 -28.90
N ARG A 122 -7.08 -9.62 -27.85
CA ARG A 122 -5.81 -8.97 -27.50
C ARG A 122 -4.79 -9.27 -28.60
N ASN A 123 -3.97 -8.29 -28.95
CA ASN A 123 -2.87 -8.50 -29.90
C ASN A 123 -1.72 -9.23 -29.18
N MET A 124 -1.69 -10.55 -29.28
CA MET A 124 -0.69 -11.38 -28.60
C MET A 124 0.73 -11.22 -29.17
N ASN A 125 0.91 -10.66 -30.36
CA ASN A 125 2.24 -10.33 -30.86
C ASN A 125 2.88 -9.21 -30.04
N ILE A 126 2.06 -8.29 -29.51
CA ILE A 126 2.49 -7.17 -28.68
C ILE A 126 2.43 -7.56 -27.21
N LEU A 127 1.27 -8.02 -26.74
CA LEU A 127 1.07 -8.39 -25.33
C LEU A 127 1.92 -9.60 -24.90
N GLY A 128 2.30 -10.45 -25.86
CA GLY A 128 3.20 -11.58 -25.61
C GLY A 128 4.61 -11.16 -25.23
N ARG A 129 5.09 -9.96 -25.62
CA ARG A 129 6.44 -9.47 -25.29
C ARG A 129 6.68 -9.43 -23.77
N PRO A 130 5.85 -8.73 -22.96
CA PRO A 130 6.01 -8.77 -21.52
C PRO A 130 5.59 -10.12 -20.92
N LEU A 131 4.47 -10.70 -21.38
CA LEU A 131 3.89 -11.90 -20.74
C LEU A 131 4.70 -13.18 -20.93
N LYS A 132 5.50 -13.27 -22.00
CA LYS A 132 6.35 -14.43 -22.31
C LYS A 132 7.85 -14.09 -22.20
N SER A 133 8.17 -12.96 -21.55
CA SER A 133 9.55 -12.51 -21.31
C SER A 133 10.35 -13.42 -20.36
N GLY A 134 9.68 -14.29 -19.62
CA GLY A 134 10.27 -15.06 -18.51
C GLY A 134 10.23 -14.31 -17.17
N LEU A 135 9.78 -13.06 -17.13
CA LEU A 135 9.54 -12.35 -15.86
C LEU A 135 8.25 -12.84 -15.19
N PRO A 136 8.16 -12.81 -13.84
CA PRO A 136 6.94 -13.09 -13.09
C PRO A 136 5.76 -12.24 -13.56
N VAL A 137 4.58 -12.86 -13.67
CA VAL A 137 3.34 -12.20 -14.07
C VAL A 137 2.35 -12.17 -12.90
N LEU A 138 1.83 -10.99 -12.58
CA LEU A 138 0.65 -10.78 -11.75
C LEU A 138 -0.59 -10.81 -12.65
N ALA A 139 -1.50 -11.73 -12.37
CA ALA A 139 -2.76 -11.83 -13.09
C ALA A 139 -3.81 -10.87 -12.51
N GLU A 140 -4.23 -9.88 -13.30
CA GLU A 140 -5.21 -8.87 -12.89
C GLU A 140 -6.64 -9.32 -13.19
N LEU A 141 -7.24 -10.03 -12.23
CA LEU A 141 -8.59 -10.57 -12.34
C LEU A 141 -9.67 -9.63 -11.79
N ALA A 142 -9.27 -8.58 -11.07
CA ALA A 142 -10.19 -7.59 -10.53
C ALA A 142 -11.05 -6.90 -11.60
N ILE A 143 -12.24 -6.44 -11.21
CA ILE A 143 -13.15 -5.68 -12.05
C ILE A 143 -13.28 -4.28 -11.49
N GLU A 144 -12.86 -3.29 -12.26
CA GLU A 144 -12.87 -1.88 -11.85
C GLU A 144 -14.05 -1.10 -12.48
N PRO A 145 -14.60 -0.10 -11.76
CA PRO A 145 -15.55 0.85 -12.31
C PRO A 145 -14.99 1.54 -13.56
N GLY A 146 -15.81 1.69 -14.60
CA GLY A 146 -15.39 2.33 -15.86
C GLY A 146 -14.58 1.46 -16.81
N THR A 147 -14.18 0.25 -16.41
CA THR A 147 -13.61 -0.74 -17.35
C THR A 147 -14.72 -1.49 -18.09
N HIS A 148 -14.39 -2.09 -19.24
CA HIS A 148 -15.35 -2.89 -20.01
C HIS A 148 -15.88 -4.12 -19.24
N ALA A 149 -15.32 -4.45 -18.08
CA ALA A 149 -15.77 -5.56 -17.24
C ALA A 149 -16.92 -5.16 -16.28
N TRP A 150 -17.11 -3.85 -16.00
CA TRP A 150 -18.34 -3.36 -15.39
C TRP A 150 -19.45 -3.36 -16.44
N MET A 151 -20.33 -4.37 -16.41
CA MET A 151 -21.38 -4.49 -17.42
C MET A 151 -22.43 -3.38 -17.27
N THR A 152 -22.63 -2.57 -18.30
CA THR A 152 -23.83 -1.72 -18.41
C THR A 152 -25.05 -2.61 -18.62
N LEU A 153 -26.14 -2.33 -17.90
CA LEU A 153 -27.40 -3.06 -18.05
C LEU A 153 -27.95 -2.92 -19.48
N MET A 154 -28.30 -4.05 -20.09
CA MET A 154 -28.92 -4.14 -21.43
C MET A 154 -30.07 -5.14 -21.41
N GLU A 155 -31.18 -4.82 -22.08
CA GLU A 155 -32.35 -5.69 -22.13
C GLU A 155 -32.04 -7.09 -22.68
N GLY A 156 -32.57 -8.12 -22.02
CA GLY A 156 -32.52 -9.52 -22.47
C GLY A 156 -31.18 -10.24 -22.37
N VAL A 157 -30.10 -9.56 -21.94
CA VAL A 157 -28.75 -10.14 -21.99
C VAL A 157 -27.93 -9.97 -20.70
N ASN A 158 -28.51 -9.48 -19.61
CA ASN A 158 -27.79 -9.29 -18.35
C ASN A 158 -27.61 -10.61 -17.56
N PRO A 159 -26.64 -10.67 -16.62
CA PRO A 159 -26.73 -11.62 -15.52
C PRO A 159 -28.09 -11.56 -14.81
N PRO A 160 -28.48 -12.65 -14.12
CA PRO A 160 -29.66 -12.67 -13.27
C PRO A 160 -29.69 -11.45 -12.35
N GLU A 161 -30.89 -10.98 -12.03
CA GLU A 161 -31.08 -9.78 -11.20
C GLU A 161 -30.38 -9.92 -9.83
N GLY A 162 -30.34 -11.14 -9.27
CA GLY A 162 -29.66 -11.45 -8.03
C GLY A 162 -28.12 -11.43 -8.11
N ALA A 163 -27.53 -11.27 -9.29
CA ALA A 163 -26.08 -11.13 -9.42
C ALA A 163 -25.59 -9.73 -9.06
N TRP A 164 -26.50 -8.76 -9.07
CA TRP A 164 -26.25 -7.36 -8.73
C TRP A 164 -26.60 -7.11 -7.27
N PHE A 165 -26.10 -6.02 -6.71
CA PHE A 165 -26.56 -5.54 -5.41
C PHE A 165 -27.04 -4.09 -5.47
N GLU A 166 -27.78 -3.70 -4.44
CA GLU A 166 -28.20 -2.32 -4.20
C GLU A 166 -27.30 -1.66 -3.17
N GLY A 167 -26.96 -0.39 -3.34
CA GLY A 167 -26.19 0.38 -2.35
C GLY A 167 -24.81 0.81 -2.86
N MET A 168 -23.85 0.89 -1.95
CA MET A 168 -22.52 1.42 -2.25
C MET A 168 -21.59 0.30 -2.70
N ALA A 169 -20.90 0.52 -3.82
CA ALA A 169 -20.04 -0.45 -4.49
C ALA A 169 -18.77 0.21 -5.01
N HIS A 170 -17.60 -0.29 -4.63
CA HIS A 170 -16.34 0.01 -5.30
C HIS A 170 -15.50 -1.26 -5.48
N GLY A 171 -14.99 -1.49 -6.69
CA GLY A 171 -14.16 -2.67 -7.00
C GLY A 171 -14.88 -4.03 -6.96
N ILE A 172 -16.17 -4.03 -6.63
CA ILE A 172 -17.02 -5.21 -6.46
C ILE A 172 -18.39 -4.85 -7.08
N PRO A 173 -18.61 -5.05 -8.39
CA PRO A 173 -19.88 -4.72 -9.04
C PRO A 173 -21.00 -5.76 -8.85
N TYR A 174 -20.68 -6.95 -8.35
CA TYR A 174 -21.60 -8.08 -8.26
C TYR A 174 -21.73 -8.54 -6.80
N SER A 175 -22.92 -8.98 -6.41
CA SER A 175 -23.20 -9.38 -5.03
C SER A 175 -22.26 -10.50 -4.59
N VAL A 176 -21.70 -10.35 -3.39
CA VAL A 176 -20.94 -11.41 -2.70
C VAL A 176 -21.81 -12.16 -1.68
N VAL A 177 -23.12 -11.83 -1.63
CA VAL A 177 -24.09 -12.39 -0.69
C VAL A 177 -25.07 -13.31 -1.42
N HIS A 178 -25.66 -12.84 -2.52
CA HIS A 178 -26.66 -13.59 -3.26
C HIS A 178 -26.04 -14.69 -4.13
N ALA A 179 -26.71 -15.83 -4.25
CA ALA A 179 -26.20 -17.03 -4.92
C ALA A 179 -25.82 -16.77 -6.39
N ASP A 180 -26.63 -16.01 -7.13
CA ASP A 180 -26.35 -15.65 -8.52
C ASP A 180 -25.05 -14.82 -8.67
N GLY A 181 -24.78 -13.91 -7.73
CA GLY A 181 -23.58 -13.08 -7.73
C GLY A 181 -22.33 -13.90 -7.43
N ILE A 182 -22.44 -14.80 -6.45
CA ILE A 182 -21.39 -15.78 -6.14
C ILE A 182 -21.08 -16.65 -7.36
N ALA A 183 -22.10 -17.17 -8.05
CA ALA A 183 -21.92 -17.98 -9.26
C ALA A 183 -21.30 -17.19 -10.43
N LEU A 184 -21.63 -15.90 -10.55
CA LEU A 184 -21.02 -15.01 -11.53
C LEU A 184 -19.53 -14.79 -11.25
N TRP A 185 -19.14 -14.53 -9.99
CA TRP A 185 -17.72 -14.42 -9.61
C TRP A 185 -16.93 -15.69 -9.89
N ASP A 186 -17.49 -16.87 -9.58
CA ASP A 186 -16.87 -18.16 -9.93
C ASP A 186 -16.65 -18.29 -11.44
N THR A 187 -17.60 -17.82 -12.24
CA THR A 187 -17.50 -17.84 -13.70
C THR A 187 -16.40 -16.90 -14.19
N ILE A 188 -16.36 -15.67 -13.66
CA ILE A 188 -15.33 -14.67 -14.00
C ILE A 188 -13.94 -15.25 -13.75
N TRP A 189 -13.65 -15.69 -12.53
CA TRP A 189 -12.32 -16.16 -12.16
C TRP A 189 -11.92 -17.42 -12.91
N ARG A 190 -12.87 -18.33 -13.19
CA ARG A 190 -12.60 -19.54 -13.97
C ARG A 190 -12.14 -19.23 -15.38
N PHE A 191 -12.86 -18.37 -16.10
CA PHE A 191 -12.50 -17.98 -17.46
C PHE A 191 -11.20 -17.17 -17.50
N ASP A 192 -11.10 -16.18 -16.61
CA ASP A 192 -9.98 -15.24 -16.63
C ASP A 192 -8.67 -15.89 -16.18
N ALA A 193 -8.70 -16.80 -15.19
CA ALA A 193 -7.53 -17.57 -14.79
C ALA A 193 -7.14 -18.64 -15.85
N ALA A 194 -8.12 -19.28 -16.50
CA ALA A 194 -7.86 -20.27 -17.55
C ALA A 194 -7.14 -19.67 -18.76
N TRP A 195 -7.41 -18.40 -19.09
CA TRP A 195 -6.74 -17.71 -20.20
C TRP A 195 -5.22 -17.70 -20.07
N TYR A 196 -4.67 -17.45 -18.87
CA TYR A 196 -3.22 -17.47 -18.66
C TYR A 196 -2.62 -18.85 -18.98
N ARG A 197 -3.31 -19.92 -18.56
CA ARG A 197 -2.91 -21.29 -18.88
C ARG A 197 -2.95 -21.54 -20.39
N GLU A 198 -4.00 -21.09 -21.08
CA GLU A 198 -4.14 -21.24 -22.54
C GLU A 198 -3.02 -20.56 -23.32
N ILE A 199 -2.50 -19.42 -22.85
CA ILE A 199 -1.38 -18.72 -23.49
C ILE A 199 0.00 -19.21 -23.03
N GLY A 200 0.06 -20.22 -22.15
CA GLY A 200 1.30 -20.80 -21.63
C GLY A 200 1.99 -19.96 -20.55
N VAL A 201 1.25 -19.09 -19.84
CA VAL A 201 1.77 -18.24 -18.77
C VAL A 201 1.33 -18.79 -17.42
N ARG A 202 2.25 -18.86 -16.47
CA ARG A 202 1.97 -19.22 -15.07
C ARG A 202 2.16 -18.01 -14.17
N PRO A 203 1.09 -17.28 -13.82
CA PRO A 203 1.16 -16.18 -12.88
C PRO A 203 1.71 -16.62 -11.52
N PHE A 204 2.48 -15.76 -10.87
CA PHE A 204 2.95 -15.98 -9.50
C PHE A 204 1.85 -15.61 -8.47
N ALA A 205 0.97 -14.68 -8.84
CA ALA A 205 -0.17 -14.26 -8.04
C ALA A 205 -1.35 -13.81 -8.92
N TYR A 206 -2.55 -13.78 -8.32
CA TYR A 206 -3.80 -13.32 -8.90
C TYR A 206 -4.43 -12.26 -8.00
N ARG A 207 -4.70 -11.05 -8.51
CA ARG A 207 -5.45 -10.01 -7.79
C ARG A 207 -6.93 -10.12 -8.16
N VAL A 208 -7.77 -10.54 -7.21
CA VAL A 208 -9.18 -10.91 -7.48
C VAL A 208 -10.19 -9.78 -7.30
N PHE A 209 -9.85 -8.76 -6.51
CA PHE A 209 -10.58 -7.49 -6.40
C PHE A 209 -9.59 -6.33 -6.32
N ALA A 210 -9.99 -5.15 -6.81
CA ALA A 210 -9.19 -3.92 -6.82
C ALA A 210 -10.01 -2.77 -6.24
N GLY A 211 -9.49 -2.13 -5.19
CA GLY A 211 -10.20 -1.10 -4.45
C GLY A 211 -11.51 -1.60 -3.82
N ALA A 212 -11.53 -2.81 -3.27
CA ALA A 212 -12.74 -3.41 -2.68
C ALA A 212 -13.27 -2.60 -1.48
N ASP A 213 -14.50 -2.11 -1.60
CA ASP A 213 -15.35 -1.64 -0.49
C ASP A 213 -16.81 -1.65 -0.93
N PHE A 214 -17.72 -2.01 -0.04
CA PHE A 214 -19.14 -2.09 -0.37
C PHE A 214 -20.03 -2.03 0.87
N PHE A 215 -21.29 -1.69 0.66
CA PHE A 215 -22.35 -1.86 1.63
C PHE A 215 -23.62 -2.29 0.89
N ASP A 216 -23.84 -3.60 0.83
CA ASP A 216 -24.95 -4.22 0.11
C ASP A 216 -26.24 -4.06 0.92
N THR A 217 -27.18 -3.29 0.39
CA THR A 217 -28.47 -2.96 1.01
C THR A 217 -29.65 -3.70 0.40
N ASP A 218 -29.38 -4.68 -0.47
CA ASP A 218 -30.39 -5.42 -1.20
C ASP A 218 -31.33 -6.17 -0.24
N ARG A 219 -32.64 -5.99 -0.43
CA ARG A 219 -33.66 -6.64 0.41
C ARG A 219 -33.63 -8.17 0.29
N ARG A 220 -33.13 -8.71 -0.81
CA ARG A 220 -33.01 -10.16 -1.05
C ARG A 220 -32.01 -10.82 -0.08
N ASN A 221 -31.10 -10.04 0.51
CA ASN A 221 -30.17 -10.52 1.53
C ASN A 221 -30.82 -10.76 2.89
N ALA A 222 -32.06 -10.28 3.12
CA ALA A 222 -32.73 -10.37 4.42
C ALA A 222 -32.88 -11.81 4.95
N THR A 223 -33.06 -12.79 4.06
CA THR A 223 -33.12 -14.21 4.46
C THR A 223 -31.77 -14.72 4.93
N ALA A 224 -30.71 -14.45 4.17
CA ALA A 224 -29.35 -14.87 4.53
C ALA A 224 -28.86 -14.20 5.82
N PHE A 225 -29.24 -12.95 6.04
CA PHE A 225 -28.92 -12.25 7.28
C PHE A 225 -29.75 -12.75 8.48
N ALA A 226 -31.04 -13.08 8.31
CA ALA A 226 -31.83 -13.68 9.38
C ALA A 226 -31.25 -15.03 9.84
N GLN A 227 -30.79 -15.86 8.89
CA GLN A 227 -30.10 -17.13 9.19
C GLN A 227 -28.77 -16.90 9.92
N TRP A 228 -28.03 -15.85 9.54
CA TRP A 228 -26.80 -15.47 10.22
C TRP A 228 -27.07 -15.03 11.67
N LEU A 229 -28.10 -14.22 11.90
CA LEU A 229 -28.53 -13.80 13.23
C LEU A 229 -28.94 -15.01 14.09
N GLU A 230 -29.67 -15.96 13.52
CA GLU A 230 -30.04 -17.20 14.19
C GLU A 230 -28.83 -18.04 14.58
N ALA A 231 -27.86 -18.19 13.67
CA ALA A 231 -26.63 -18.92 13.94
C ALA A 231 -25.80 -18.25 15.06
N ARG A 232 -25.73 -16.92 15.08
CA ARG A 232 -24.96 -16.13 16.05
C ARG A 232 -25.64 -16.06 17.42
N TRP A 233 -26.90 -15.64 17.46
CA TRP A 233 -27.60 -15.28 18.70
C TRP A 233 -28.49 -16.38 19.27
N LYS A 234 -28.76 -17.44 18.48
CA LYS A 234 -29.63 -18.58 18.80
C LYS A 234 -31.11 -18.22 18.98
N THR A 235 -31.43 -17.17 19.73
CA THR A 235 -32.81 -16.75 20.01
C THR A 235 -32.99 -15.23 19.89
N PRO A 236 -34.16 -14.73 19.46
CA PRO A 236 -34.47 -13.30 19.48
C PRO A 236 -34.39 -12.69 20.88
N ALA A 237 -34.69 -13.45 21.94
CA ALA A 237 -34.60 -12.96 23.31
C ALA A 237 -33.15 -12.62 23.72
N ALA A 238 -32.19 -13.48 23.38
CA ALA A 238 -30.77 -13.21 23.62
C ALA A 238 -30.27 -12.00 22.81
N PHE A 239 -30.66 -11.94 21.54
CA PHE A 239 -30.38 -10.81 20.64
C PHE A 239 -30.92 -9.47 21.18
N ASN A 240 -32.21 -9.45 21.54
CA ASN A 240 -32.89 -8.30 22.10
C ASN A 240 -32.25 -7.82 23.40
N LYS A 241 -31.90 -8.77 24.29
CA LYS A 241 -31.22 -8.47 25.55
C LYS A 241 -29.83 -7.86 25.32
N ALA A 242 -29.05 -8.41 24.39
CA ALA A 242 -27.69 -7.95 24.14
C ALA A 242 -27.64 -6.58 23.47
N LEU A 243 -28.57 -6.31 22.55
CA LEU A 243 -28.54 -5.09 21.73
C LEU A 243 -29.53 -4.01 22.20
N GLY A 244 -30.32 -4.26 23.24
CA GLY A 244 -31.35 -3.33 23.70
C GLY A 244 -32.49 -3.16 22.70
N THR A 245 -32.89 -4.24 22.03
CA THR A 245 -33.91 -4.22 20.96
C THR A 245 -35.14 -5.04 21.34
N SER A 246 -36.18 -5.05 20.50
CA SER A 246 -37.46 -5.70 20.81
C SER A 246 -38.06 -6.44 19.60
N PHE A 247 -37.22 -7.05 18.78
CA PHE A 247 -37.69 -7.76 17.59
C PHE A 247 -38.37 -9.09 17.96
N VAL A 248 -39.52 -9.33 17.36
CA VAL A 248 -40.29 -10.58 17.57
C VAL A 248 -39.67 -11.81 16.92
N SER A 249 -38.82 -11.62 15.90
CA SER A 249 -38.13 -12.69 15.17
C SER A 249 -36.93 -12.16 14.38
N PHE A 250 -36.01 -13.05 13.99
CA PHE A 250 -34.87 -12.67 13.12
C PHE A 250 -35.29 -12.18 11.73
N PRO A 251 -36.30 -12.77 11.04
CA PRO A 251 -36.82 -12.20 9.80
C PRO A 251 -37.42 -10.78 9.96
N ALA A 252 -37.95 -10.45 11.14
CA ALA A 252 -38.41 -9.09 11.41
C ALA A 252 -37.24 -8.11 11.54
N ALA A 253 -36.18 -8.50 12.27
CA ALA A 253 -34.96 -7.71 12.41
C ALA A 253 -34.23 -7.52 11.07
N SER A 254 -34.10 -8.57 10.27
CA SER A 254 -33.30 -8.52 9.05
C SER A 254 -33.85 -7.54 8.00
N ARG A 255 -35.17 -7.34 7.97
CA ARG A 255 -35.82 -6.36 7.08
C ARG A 255 -35.49 -4.91 7.40
N THR A 256 -35.02 -4.61 8.61
CA THR A 256 -34.71 -3.25 9.08
C THR A 256 -33.22 -3.01 9.27
N ALA A 257 -32.37 -3.99 8.95
CA ALA A 257 -30.94 -3.98 9.28
C ALA A 257 -30.11 -2.87 8.66
N LYS A 258 -30.62 -2.27 7.58
CA LYS A 258 -29.99 -1.13 6.89
C LYS A 258 -30.41 0.23 7.42
N ASN A 259 -31.20 0.29 8.49
CA ASN A 259 -31.70 1.55 9.05
C ASN A 259 -30.79 2.02 10.20
N ALA A 260 -30.28 3.25 10.11
CA ALA A 260 -29.45 3.88 11.12
C ALA A 260 -30.14 4.04 12.48
N SER A 261 -31.48 3.91 12.54
CA SER A 261 -32.25 3.95 13.79
C SER A 261 -31.88 2.85 14.79
N ASN A 262 -31.15 1.81 14.37
CA ASN A 262 -30.61 0.78 15.25
C ASN A 262 -29.14 0.48 14.93
N ALA A 263 -28.24 1.26 15.52
CA ALA A 263 -26.79 1.12 15.30
C ALA A 263 -26.28 -0.30 15.61
N ALA A 264 -26.78 -0.94 16.67
CA ALA A 264 -26.33 -2.27 17.07
C ALA A 264 -26.68 -3.36 16.03
N LEU A 265 -27.88 -3.29 15.44
CA LEU A 265 -28.27 -4.16 14.33
C LEU A 265 -27.44 -3.90 13.07
N THR A 266 -27.14 -2.62 12.77
CA THR A 266 -26.27 -2.25 11.65
C THR A 266 -24.84 -2.77 11.83
N VAL A 267 -24.29 -2.76 13.05
CA VAL A 267 -22.97 -3.37 13.35
C VAL A 267 -22.97 -4.87 13.03
N ASP A 268 -24.01 -5.59 13.42
CA ASP A 268 -24.14 -7.01 13.08
C ASP A 268 -24.34 -7.24 11.57
N TYR A 269 -25.03 -6.34 10.88
CA TYR A 269 -25.15 -6.38 9.42
C TYR A 269 -23.79 -6.17 8.72
N VAL A 270 -22.98 -5.22 9.22
CA VAL A 270 -21.60 -5.02 8.75
C VAL A 270 -20.77 -6.30 8.93
N LYS A 271 -20.80 -6.93 10.11
CA LYS A 271 -20.11 -8.21 10.39
C LYS A 271 -20.53 -9.30 9.41
N PHE A 272 -21.83 -9.39 9.11
CA PHE A 272 -22.36 -10.31 8.11
C PHE A 272 -21.75 -10.04 6.72
N LEU A 273 -21.70 -8.80 6.26
CA LEU A 273 -21.12 -8.46 4.95
C LEU A 273 -19.61 -8.77 4.88
N GLU A 274 -18.86 -8.44 5.94
CA GLU A 274 -17.44 -8.77 6.06
C GLU A 274 -17.18 -10.28 5.98
N GLU A 275 -17.97 -11.08 6.69
CA GLU A 275 -17.90 -12.54 6.62
C GLU A 275 -18.20 -13.09 5.22
N ARG A 276 -19.19 -12.52 4.53
CA ARG A 276 -19.52 -12.90 3.14
C ARG A 276 -18.39 -12.55 2.18
N PHE A 277 -17.78 -11.39 2.34
CA PHE A 277 -16.62 -11.01 1.54
C PHE A 277 -15.41 -11.91 1.80
N ALA A 278 -15.14 -12.26 3.06
CA ALA A 278 -14.07 -13.19 3.42
C ALA A 278 -14.30 -14.60 2.83
N GLN A 279 -15.54 -15.09 2.86
CA GLN A 279 -15.93 -16.34 2.20
C GLN A 279 -15.69 -16.28 0.69
N GLN A 280 -16.02 -15.15 0.05
CA GLN A 280 -15.83 -14.95 -1.38
C GLN A 280 -14.34 -14.88 -1.77
N CYS A 281 -13.50 -14.25 -0.95
CA CYS A 281 -12.04 -14.26 -1.11
C CYS A 281 -11.47 -15.69 -1.04
N LYS A 282 -11.88 -16.48 -0.04
CA LYS A 282 -11.48 -17.90 0.06
C LYS A 282 -11.94 -18.70 -1.17
N ARG A 283 -13.17 -18.47 -1.64
CA ARG A 283 -13.73 -19.12 -2.81
C ARG A 283 -12.93 -18.83 -4.09
N ALA A 284 -12.42 -17.61 -4.24
CA ALA A 284 -11.59 -17.22 -5.38
C ALA A 284 -10.36 -18.12 -5.53
N MET A 285 -9.68 -18.41 -4.41
CA MET A 285 -8.52 -19.30 -4.39
C MET A 285 -8.88 -20.72 -4.83
N ASP A 286 -10.00 -21.28 -4.38
CA ASP A 286 -10.43 -22.62 -4.77
C ASP A 286 -10.78 -22.71 -6.27
N VAL A 287 -11.48 -21.70 -6.79
CA VAL A 287 -11.82 -21.61 -8.22
C VAL A 287 -10.57 -21.48 -9.08
N ILE A 288 -9.63 -20.61 -8.69
CA ILE A 288 -8.38 -20.39 -9.44
C ILE A 288 -7.50 -21.64 -9.41
N ARG A 289 -7.38 -22.32 -8.27
CA ARG A 289 -6.67 -23.61 -8.14
C ARG A 289 -7.20 -24.62 -9.16
N GLY A 290 -8.53 -24.77 -9.24
CA GLY A 290 -9.17 -25.68 -10.20
C GLY A 290 -9.00 -25.27 -11.66
N ALA A 291 -9.08 -23.96 -11.97
CA ALA A 291 -8.97 -23.47 -13.34
C ALA A 291 -7.54 -23.56 -13.91
N THR A 292 -6.53 -23.51 -13.04
CA THR A 292 -5.12 -23.38 -13.45
C THR A 292 -4.31 -24.66 -13.24
N ASN A 293 -4.85 -25.67 -12.53
CA ASN A 293 -4.11 -26.83 -12.03
C ASN A 293 -2.89 -26.46 -11.16
N ASN A 294 -2.86 -25.25 -10.58
CA ASN A 294 -1.82 -24.83 -9.66
C ASN A 294 -2.28 -25.16 -8.23
N SER A 295 -1.58 -26.04 -7.52
CA SER A 295 -1.99 -26.46 -6.16
C SER A 295 -1.93 -25.33 -5.12
N ALA A 296 -1.08 -24.33 -5.34
CA ALA A 296 -0.91 -23.18 -4.44
C ALA A 296 -0.81 -21.86 -5.23
N PRO A 297 -1.91 -21.36 -5.81
CA PRO A 297 -1.90 -20.07 -6.48
C PRO A 297 -1.76 -18.96 -5.44
N GLY A 298 -0.85 -18.00 -5.67
CA GLY A 298 -0.88 -16.76 -4.92
C GLY A 298 -2.17 -16.00 -5.22
N VAL A 299 -2.92 -15.59 -4.21
CA VAL A 299 -4.14 -14.78 -4.38
C VAL A 299 -4.08 -13.62 -3.40
N CYS A 300 -4.40 -12.41 -3.88
CA CYS A 300 -4.65 -11.25 -3.04
C CYS A 300 -5.92 -10.51 -3.50
N PHE A 301 -6.39 -9.60 -2.66
CA PHE A 301 -7.29 -8.54 -3.07
C PHE A 301 -6.73 -7.21 -2.58
N GLN A 302 -7.02 -6.14 -3.30
CA GLN A 302 -6.70 -4.79 -2.87
C GLN A 302 -7.95 -4.14 -2.25
N PRO A 303 -7.93 -3.76 -0.97
CA PRO A 303 -9.01 -2.99 -0.36
C PRO A 303 -9.02 -1.55 -0.88
N LEU A 304 -10.15 -0.83 -0.75
CA LEU A 304 -10.17 0.61 -1.04
C LEU A 304 -9.45 1.42 0.03
N ARG A 305 -9.64 1.03 1.30
CA ARG A 305 -9.21 1.74 2.51
C ARG A 305 -9.11 0.76 3.68
N THR A 306 -8.39 1.14 4.73
CA THR A 306 -8.21 0.29 5.94
C THR A 306 -9.46 0.18 6.81
N ASP A 307 -10.39 1.12 6.68
CA ASP A 307 -11.63 1.24 7.45
C ASP A 307 -12.89 0.91 6.61
N GLY A 308 -12.78 0.08 5.56
CA GLY A 308 -13.89 -0.24 4.65
C GLY A 308 -15.15 -0.76 5.36
N LYS A 309 -16.33 -0.52 4.77
CA LYS A 309 -17.65 -0.84 5.37
C LYS A 309 -17.95 -2.33 5.37
N GLY A 310 -17.83 -2.97 4.21
CA GLY A 310 -18.11 -4.40 4.02
C GLY A 310 -16.86 -5.27 4.01
N VAL A 311 -15.70 -4.71 4.34
CA VAL A 311 -14.40 -5.36 4.18
C VAL A 311 -13.60 -5.26 5.48
N ASP A 312 -13.50 -6.38 6.17
CA ASP A 312 -12.51 -6.61 7.23
C ASP A 312 -11.28 -7.27 6.58
N ILE A 313 -10.19 -6.50 6.48
CA ILE A 313 -8.99 -6.94 5.76
C ILE A 313 -8.31 -8.11 6.49
N LEU A 314 -8.28 -8.08 7.83
CA LEU A 314 -7.70 -9.15 8.64
C LEU A 314 -8.44 -10.46 8.39
N GLN A 315 -9.77 -10.43 8.42
CA GLN A 315 -10.58 -11.60 8.18
C GLN A 315 -10.50 -12.09 6.73
N ALA A 316 -10.65 -11.19 5.75
CA ALA A 316 -10.68 -11.54 4.34
C ALA A 316 -9.33 -12.02 3.80
N ALA A 317 -8.22 -11.50 4.33
CA ALA A 317 -6.88 -11.90 3.93
C ALA A 317 -6.40 -13.18 4.63
N ALA A 318 -7.11 -13.74 5.61
CA ALA A 318 -6.64 -14.87 6.41
C ALA A 318 -6.24 -16.11 5.58
N ALA A 319 -6.89 -16.32 4.43
CA ALA A 319 -6.63 -17.45 3.54
C ALA A 319 -5.57 -17.14 2.45
N HIS A 320 -5.09 -15.91 2.35
CA HIS A 320 -4.20 -15.46 1.29
C HIS A 320 -2.72 -15.60 1.66
N THR A 321 -1.89 -15.96 0.68
CA THR A 321 -0.44 -16.10 0.84
C THR A 321 0.31 -14.78 0.64
N LEU A 322 -0.34 -13.78 0.07
CA LEU A 322 0.16 -12.42 -0.11
C LEU A 322 -0.99 -11.41 0.08
N LEU A 323 -0.63 -10.17 0.41
CA LEU A 323 -1.60 -9.10 0.62
C LEU A 323 -1.35 -7.97 -0.36
N CYS A 324 -2.37 -7.15 -0.59
CA CYS A 324 -2.27 -5.94 -1.38
C CYS A 324 -2.75 -4.76 -0.54
N ALA A 325 -1.94 -3.70 -0.46
CA ALA A 325 -2.25 -2.50 0.30
C ALA A 325 -3.45 -1.75 -0.32
N PRO A 326 -4.12 -0.87 0.46
CA PRO A 326 -5.23 -0.08 -0.03
C PRO A 326 -4.97 0.66 -1.35
N ALA A 327 -6.02 0.89 -2.14
CA ALA A 327 -5.98 1.59 -3.41
C ALA A 327 -5.83 3.12 -3.25
N THR A 328 -4.78 3.56 -2.55
CA THR A 328 -4.46 4.96 -2.33
C THR A 328 -3.42 5.44 -3.35
N ARG A 329 -3.55 6.67 -3.85
CA ARG A 329 -2.58 7.26 -4.81
C ARG A 329 -1.26 7.67 -4.15
N ALA A 330 -1.31 8.02 -2.88
CA ALA A 330 -0.12 8.12 -2.03
C ALA A 330 0.03 6.81 -1.25
N THR A 331 1.17 6.62 -0.59
CA THR A 331 1.37 5.50 0.32
C THR A 331 1.30 6.03 1.77
N PRO A 332 0.13 6.08 2.44
CA PRO A 332 0.07 6.54 3.83
C PRO A 332 0.93 5.66 4.75
N ARG A 333 1.62 6.28 5.70
CA ARG A 333 2.44 5.57 6.70
C ARG A 333 1.59 4.68 7.60
N TYR A 334 0.42 5.19 7.99
CA TYR A 334 -0.58 4.43 8.75
C TYR A 334 -1.02 3.15 8.01
N ASP A 335 -1.31 3.24 6.71
CA ASP A 335 -1.71 2.07 5.92
C ASP A 335 -0.60 1.03 5.86
N ALA A 336 0.67 1.46 5.76
CA ALA A 336 1.80 0.53 5.85
C ALA A 336 1.83 -0.18 7.21
N LEU A 337 1.75 0.55 8.33
CA LEU A 337 1.71 -0.06 9.67
C LEU A 337 0.54 -1.02 9.84
N TYR A 338 -0.64 -0.63 9.37
CA TYR A 338 -1.85 -1.46 9.39
C TYR A 338 -1.65 -2.74 8.59
N MET A 339 -1.16 -2.63 7.35
CA MET A 339 -0.95 -3.78 6.49
C MET A 339 0.14 -4.71 7.04
N GLN A 340 1.18 -4.22 7.69
CA GLN A 340 2.15 -5.08 8.38
C GLN A 340 1.53 -5.87 9.53
N ALA A 341 0.63 -5.25 10.31
CA ALA A 341 -0.09 -5.92 11.39
C ALA A 341 -1.04 -7.02 10.88
N VAL A 342 -1.71 -6.76 9.75
CA VAL A 342 -2.55 -7.75 9.05
C VAL A 342 -1.72 -8.88 8.43
N ALA A 343 -0.58 -8.54 7.84
CA ALA A 343 0.21 -9.46 7.05
C ALA A 343 0.83 -10.58 7.88
N GLN A 344 1.19 -10.33 9.14
CA GLN A 344 1.77 -11.34 10.04
C GLN A 344 2.96 -12.08 9.40
N GLY A 345 3.85 -11.34 8.71
CA GLY A 345 5.01 -11.91 8.03
C GLY A 345 4.75 -12.41 6.60
N ARG A 346 3.56 -12.23 6.04
CA ARG A 346 3.31 -12.42 4.60
C ARG A 346 3.75 -11.18 3.81
N PRO A 347 4.19 -11.32 2.55
CA PRO A 347 4.55 -10.17 1.73
C PRO A 347 3.32 -9.32 1.41
N VAL A 348 3.53 -8.00 1.37
CA VAL A 348 2.51 -7.01 1.02
C VAL A 348 2.92 -6.25 -0.24
N PHE A 349 1.99 -6.15 -1.18
CA PHE A 349 2.13 -5.35 -2.40
C PHE A 349 1.78 -3.92 -2.05
N SER A 350 2.58 -2.98 -2.54
CA SER A 350 2.31 -1.57 -2.32
C SER A 350 1.00 -1.11 -2.97
N PRO A 351 0.50 0.08 -2.59
CA PRO A 351 -0.43 0.81 -3.42
C PRO A 351 0.19 1.12 -4.80
N PRO A 352 -0.62 1.31 -5.84
CA PRO A 352 -0.11 1.62 -7.17
C PRO A 352 0.59 2.97 -7.20
N VAL A 353 1.74 3.04 -7.88
CA VAL A 353 2.53 4.26 -8.07
C VAL A 353 2.16 4.91 -9.39
N VAL A 354 1.86 6.20 -9.36
CA VAL A 354 1.82 7.06 -10.55
C VAL A 354 3.12 7.86 -10.59
N PRO A 355 4.08 7.52 -11.46
CA PRO A 355 5.34 8.26 -11.59
C PRO A 355 5.09 9.73 -11.91
N ALA A 356 5.77 10.64 -11.21
CA ALA A 356 5.66 12.07 -11.38
C ALA A 356 6.98 12.79 -11.06
N GLY A 357 7.18 13.96 -11.65
CA GLY A 357 8.38 14.77 -11.45
C GLY A 357 9.58 14.27 -12.27
N ASP A 358 10.77 14.32 -11.68
CA ASP A 358 12.01 13.87 -12.30
C ASP A 358 12.42 12.45 -11.83
N ALA A 359 13.57 11.97 -12.29
CA ALA A 359 14.05 10.63 -11.98
C ALA A 359 14.25 10.38 -10.48
N GLU A 360 14.71 11.38 -9.73
CA GLU A 360 14.92 11.26 -8.29
C GLU A 360 13.58 11.28 -7.52
N SER A 361 12.54 11.93 -8.06
CA SER A 361 11.18 11.90 -7.48
C SER A 361 10.54 10.54 -7.67
N VAL A 362 10.63 9.98 -8.89
CA VAL A 362 10.17 8.62 -9.18
C VAL A 362 10.91 7.59 -8.32
N ARG A 363 12.24 7.76 -8.18
CA ARG A 363 13.06 6.93 -7.30
C ARG A 363 12.59 7.00 -5.84
N ALA A 364 12.41 8.21 -5.31
CA ALA A 364 12.04 8.42 -3.92
C ALA A 364 10.66 7.83 -3.57
N GLU A 365 9.68 7.89 -4.49
CA GLU A 365 8.36 7.29 -4.27
C GLU A 365 8.44 5.77 -4.17
N ILE A 366 9.10 5.10 -5.12
CA ILE A 366 9.28 3.63 -5.09
C ILE A 366 10.09 3.22 -3.85
N LEU A 367 11.16 3.96 -3.53
CA LEU A 367 11.99 3.67 -2.36
C LEU A 367 11.21 3.87 -1.05
N SER A 368 10.28 4.82 -1.00
CA SER A 368 9.39 5.00 0.16
C SER A 368 8.53 3.76 0.42
N GLN A 369 8.11 3.06 -0.62
CA GLN A 369 7.36 1.82 -0.49
C GLN A 369 8.23 0.68 0.06
N PHE A 370 9.46 0.53 -0.46
CA PHE A 370 10.44 -0.41 0.09
C PHE A 370 10.78 -0.11 1.56
N ALA A 371 10.96 1.17 1.91
CA ALA A 371 11.25 1.61 3.27
C ALA A 371 10.14 1.21 4.25
N ARG A 372 8.88 1.31 3.81
CA ARG A 372 7.68 0.97 4.57
C ARG A 372 7.40 -0.54 4.67
N GLY A 373 8.31 -1.37 4.17
CA GLY A 373 8.23 -2.84 4.31
C GLY A 373 7.33 -3.52 3.28
N TYR A 374 6.97 -2.85 2.18
CA TYR A 374 6.35 -3.54 1.05
C TYR A 374 7.38 -4.40 0.33
N ALA A 375 6.93 -5.53 -0.21
CA ALA A 375 7.79 -6.48 -0.91
C ALA A 375 7.80 -6.27 -2.43
N LEU A 376 6.78 -5.58 -2.97
CA LEU A 376 6.69 -5.23 -4.38
C LEU A 376 6.07 -3.85 -4.56
N SER A 377 6.48 -3.16 -5.64
CA SER A 377 5.91 -1.90 -6.14
C SER A 377 5.38 -2.07 -7.56
N TYR A 378 4.15 -1.62 -7.83
CA TYR A 378 3.59 -1.59 -9.18
C TYR A 378 3.31 -0.17 -9.66
N LEU A 379 3.77 0.13 -10.89
CA LEU A 379 3.42 1.34 -11.61
C LEU A 379 2.06 1.17 -12.29
N GLU A 380 1.19 2.18 -12.16
CA GLU A 380 -0.16 2.17 -12.69
C GLU A 380 -0.53 3.54 -13.30
N THR A 381 -1.17 3.63 -14.49
CA THR A 381 -1.45 2.60 -15.50
C THR A 381 -0.47 2.74 -16.67
N TRP A 382 0.15 1.65 -17.16
CA TRP A 382 1.02 1.71 -18.36
C TRP A 382 0.18 1.93 -19.63
N ARG A 383 -0.17 3.20 -19.89
CA ARG A 383 -1.09 3.64 -20.96
C ARG A 383 -0.69 5.02 -21.48
N ARG A 384 -0.85 5.23 -22.78
CA ARG A 384 -0.52 6.49 -23.48
C ARG A 384 -1.72 7.14 -24.17
N HIS A 385 -2.75 6.35 -24.51
CA HIS A 385 -3.97 6.79 -25.20
C HIS A 385 -3.72 7.60 -26.48
N PRO A 386 -2.80 7.16 -27.37
CA PRO A 386 -2.39 7.98 -28.51
C PRO A 386 -3.55 8.30 -29.47
N ARG A 387 -4.61 7.48 -29.51
CA ARG A 387 -5.79 7.71 -30.36
C ARG A 387 -6.58 8.96 -29.97
N GLU A 388 -6.45 9.44 -28.74
CA GLU A 388 -7.17 10.61 -28.25
C GLU A 388 -6.50 11.92 -28.67
N TRP A 389 -5.16 11.90 -28.80
CA TRP A 389 -4.38 13.13 -28.96
C TRP A 389 -3.44 13.16 -30.16
N VAL A 390 -3.05 12.03 -30.76
CA VAL A 390 -2.23 12.02 -31.98
C VAL A 390 -3.03 12.54 -33.17
N LYS A 391 -2.47 13.51 -33.89
CA LYS A 391 -3.10 14.18 -35.03
C LYS A 391 -2.34 13.90 -36.32
N TYR A 392 -3.09 13.65 -37.39
CA TYR A 392 -2.55 13.46 -38.72
C TYR A 392 -3.16 14.48 -39.69
N THR A 393 -2.35 15.02 -40.58
CA THR A 393 -2.81 15.81 -41.72
C THR A 393 -2.90 14.91 -42.96
N ARG A 394 -3.88 15.19 -43.82
CA ARG A 394 -3.92 14.59 -45.15
C ARG A 394 -2.79 15.20 -45.97
N SER A 395 -2.03 14.35 -46.65
CA SER A 395 -1.07 14.80 -47.63
C SER A 395 -1.79 15.06 -48.95
N ASP A 396 -1.38 16.12 -49.65
CA ASP A 396 -1.87 16.46 -50.98
C ASP A 396 -1.33 15.50 -52.07
N ALA A 397 -0.39 14.61 -51.71
CA ALA A 397 0.16 13.62 -52.62
C ALA A 397 -0.75 12.38 -52.69
N VAL A 398 -1.42 12.25 -53.84
CA VAL A 398 -2.21 11.08 -54.22
C VAL A 398 -1.29 10.07 -54.92
N SER A 399 -1.19 8.85 -54.39
CA SER A 399 -0.55 7.71 -55.05
C SER A 399 -1.60 6.62 -55.23
N GLY A 400 -2.18 6.53 -56.43
CA GLY A 400 -3.37 5.70 -56.70
C GLY A 400 -4.61 6.15 -55.91
N ASP A 401 -5.48 5.23 -55.51
CA ASP A 401 -6.74 5.53 -54.78
C ASP A 401 -6.56 5.78 -53.26
N ARG A 402 -5.33 5.94 -52.76
CA ARG A 402 -5.06 6.12 -51.32
C ARG A 402 -4.51 7.50 -51.02
N VAL A 403 -5.27 8.27 -50.23
CA VAL A 403 -4.79 9.49 -49.56
C VAL A 403 -3.78 9.08 -48.49
N SER A 404 -2.56 9.60 -48.59
CA SER A 404 -1.55 9.41 -47.54
C SER A 404 -1.78 10.39 -46.39
N THR A 405 -1.59 9.93 -45.15
CA THR A 405 -1.68 10.78 -43.95
C THR A 405 -0.29 10.93 -43.32
N ARG A 406 0.10 12.15 -42.95
CA ARG A 406 1.36 12.45 -42.26
C ARG A 406 1.06 12.86 -40.82
N LEU A 407 1.94 12.49 -39.87
CA LEU A 407 1.86 12.97 -38.50
C LEU A 407 1.99 14.50 -38.47
N ASP A 408 1.04 15.17 -37.82
CA ASP A 408 1.12 16.60 -37.53
C ASP A 408 1.78 16.77 -36.16
N GLU A 409 3.10 17.01 -36.15
CA GLU A 409 3.88 17.05 -34.90
C GLU A 409 3.44 18.18 -33.97
N ALA A 410 3.04 19.33 -34.51
CA ALA A 410 2.65 20.50 -33.74
C ALA A 410 1.28 20.29 -33.09
N ALA A 411 0.27 19.89 -33.87
CA ALA A 411 -1.07 19.61 -33.36
C ALA A 411 -1.07 18.42 -32.39
N THR A 412 -0.23 17.41 -32.66
CA THR A 412 -0.03 16.26 -31.76
C THR A 412 0.58 16.71 -30.43
N ALA A 413 1.60 17.56 -30.44
CA ALA A 413 2.24 18.04 -29.23
C ALA A 413 1.30 18.89 -28.35
N GLU A 414 0.49 19.75 -28.97
CA GLU A 414 -0.52 20.54 -28.26
C GLU A 414 -1.59 19.66 -27.63
N ALA A 415 -2.17 18.74 -28.41
CA ALA A 415 -3.19 17.83 -27.92
C ALA A 415 -2.63 16.88 -26.84
N GLY A 416 -1.38 16.43 -26.98
CA GLY A 416 -0.71 15.57 -26.01
C GLY A 416 -0.51 16.24 -24.65
N ARG A 417 -0.12 17.53 -24.62
CA ARG A 417 -0.03 18.34 -23.39
C ARG A 417 -1.39 18.54 -22.73
N ARG A 418 -2.44 18.84 -23.50
CA ARG A 418 -3.80 18.95 -22.97
C ARG A 418 -4.27 17.63 -22.36
N HIS A 419 -4.09 16.52 -23.07
CA HIS A 419 -4.46 15.20 -22.56
C HIS A 419 -3.67 14.84 -21.28
N ALA A 420 -2.37 15.18 -21.21
CA ALA A 420 -1.56 15.01 -20.00
C ALA A 420 -2.09 15.81 -18.81
N ALA A 421 -2.54 17.06 -19.02
CA ALA A 421 -3.12 17.88 -17.96
C ALA A 421 -4.45 17.31 -17.42
N GLU A 422 -5.26 16.72 -18.30
CA GLU A 422 -6.53 16.08 -17.94
C GLU A 422 -6.33 14.67 -17.33
N ASN A 423 -5.25 13.99 -17.70
CA ASN A 423 -4.95 12.60 -17.33
C ASN A 423 -3.51 12.44 -16.81
N PRO A 424 -3.15 13.08 -15.68
CA PRO A 424 -1.78 13.01 -15.14
C PRO A 424 -1.33 11.60 -14.77
N GLY A 425 -2.27 10.65 -14.63
CA GLY A 425 -1.99 9.23 -14.39
C GLY A 425 -1.46 8.45 -15.62
N CYS A 426 -1.59 9.00 -16.82
CA CYS A 426 -1.08 8.40 -18.05
C CYS A 426 0.43 8.67 -18.20
N PHE A 427 1.25 8.14 -17.29
CA PHE A 427 2.68 8.45 -17.23
C PHE A 427 3.48 8.02 -18.48
N MET A 428 2.92 7.15 -19.32
CA MET A 428 3.51 6.79 -20.63
C MET A 428 3.16 7.80 -21.75
N ASN A 429 2.42 8.88 -21.44
CA ASN A 429 2.38 10.07 -22.29
C ASN A 429 3.66 10.89 -22.03
N PRO A 430 4.53 11.10 -23.04
CA PRO A 430 5.80 11.81 -22.87
C PRO A 430 5.63 13.29 -22.46
N TYR A 431 4.42 13.84 -22.56
CA TYR A 431 4.10 15.19 -22.08
C TYR A 431 3.58 15.22 -20.63
N ALA A 432 3.17 14.07 -20.07
CA ALA A 432 2.80 13.93 -18.66
C ALA A 432 4.03 13.67 -17.79
N LEU A 433 4.97 12.88 -18.30
CA LEU A 433 6.24 12.58 -17.65
C LEU A 433 7.37 12.59 -18.69
N ALA A 434 8.42 13.36 -18.41
CA ALA A 434 9.60 13.39 -19.26
C ALA A 434 10.23 11.98 -19.33
N PRO A 435 10.68 11.51 -20.51
CA PRO A 435 11.24 10.17 -20.64
C PRO A 435 12.36 9.89 -19.64
N GLU A 436 13.21 10.88 -19.35
CA GLU A 436 14.34 10.75 -18.43
C GLU A 436 13.92 10.45 -16.98
N ALA A 437 12.71 10.85 -16.57
CA ALA A 437 12.21 10.55 -15.23
C ALA A 437 11.98 9.06 -15.00
N LEU A 438 11.74 8.27 -16.07
CA LEU A 438 11.57 6.83 -15.97
C LEU A 438 12.85 6.10 -15.56
N ALA A 439 14.04 6.73 -15.70
CA ALA A 439 15.28 6.19 -15.16
C ALA A 439 15.24 6.01 -13.63
N GLY A 440 14.38 6.78 -12.93
CA GLY A 440 14.12 6.65 -11.50
C GLY A 440 13.67 5.26 -11.06
N ILE A 441 12.98 4.52 -11.93
CA ILE A 441 12.51 3.16 -11.66
C ILE A 441 13.70 2.23 -11.41
N ARG A 442 14.68 2.25 -12.33
CA ARG A 442 15.91 1.44 -12.21
C ARG A 442 16.78 1.89 -11.03
N LEU A 443 16.89 3.19 -10.79
CA LEU A 443 17.64 3.71 -9.65
C LEU A 443 17.06 3.18 -8.33
N ALA A 444 15.74 3.22 -8.15
CA ALA A 444 15.10 2.68 -6.95
C ALA A 444 15.30 1.17 -6.81
N LYS A 445 15.15 0.41 -7.90
CA LYS A 445 15.41 -1.04 -7.90
C LYS A 445 16.84 -1.35 -7.43
N ARG A 446 17.84 -0.69 -8.00
CA ARG A 446 19.25 -0.93 -7.65
C ARG A 446 19.51 -0.60 -6.18
N ASP A 447 19.01 0.53 -5.71
CA ASP A 447 19.21 0.94 -4.32
C ASP A 447 18.49 -0.02 -3.34
N ALA A 448 17.28 -0.50 -3.68
CA ALA A 448 16.58 -1.51 -2.90
C ALA A 448 17.31 -2.87 -2.90
N LEU A 449 17.92 -3.27 -4.01
CA LEU A 449 18.75 -4.49 -4.10
C LEU A 449 19.97 -4.39 -3.18
N GLN A 450 20.71 -3.28 -3.23
CA GLN A 450 21.87 -3.05 -2.37
C GLN A 450 21.51 -3.01 -0.87
N ALA A 451 20.29 -2.53 -0.55
CA ALA A 451 19.80 -2.41 0.82
C ALA A 451 19.09 -3.66 1.34
N SER A 452 18.82 -4.68 0.50
CA SER A 452 17.90 -5.78 0.78
C SER A 452 18.26 -6.62 2.02
N GLU A 453 19.55 -6.88 2.24
CA GLU A 453 20.03 -7.67 3.40
C GLU A 453 19.94 -6.89 4.71
N ILE A 454 20.08 -5.56 4.66
CA ILE A 454 20.01 -4.69 5.84
C ILE A 454 18.55 -4.45 6.20
N PHE A 455 17.73 -4.16 5.20
CA PHE A 455 16.32 -3.83 5.36
C PHE A 455 15.45 -5.07 5.05
N THR A 456 15.52 -6.07 5.93
CA THR A 456 14.51 -7.14 6.03
C THR A 456 13.37 -6.71 6.96
N LEU A 457 12.22 -7.39 6.95
CA LEU A 457 11.12 -7.06 7.86
C LEU A 457 11.53 -7.22 9.33
N GLY A 458 12.27 -8.29 9.65
CA GLY A 458 12.81 -8.51 11.00
C GLY A 458 13.74 -7.40 11.45
N ASN A 459 14.71 -7.00 10.61
CA ASN A 459 15.66 -5.93 10.95
C ASN A 459 14.95 -4.57 11.13
N ARG A 460 13.92 -4.29 10.33
CA ARG A 460 13.08 -3.09 10.43
C ARG A 460 12.17 -3.10 11.65
N THR A 461 11.83 -4.23 12.25
CA THR A 461 10.93 -4.30 13.41
C THR A 461 11.68 -4.54 14.73
N ASN A 462 12.95 -4.92 14.66
CA ASN A 462 13.81 -5.06 15.83
C ASN A 462 13.94 -3.73 16.59
N GLY A 463 13.65 -3.73 17.89
CA GLY A 463 13.68 -2.53 18.73
C GLY A 463 12.46 -1.61 18.60
N THR A 464 11.36 -2.07 17.99
CA THR A 464 10.07 -1.36 18.07
C THR A 464 9.64 -1.25 19.53
N SER A 465 9.42 -0.02 20.00
CA SER A 465 9.18 0.29 21.41
C SER A 465 7.79 0.87 21.69
N VAL A 466 7.11 1.37 20.66
CA VAL A 466 5.78 1.99 20.78
C VAL A 466 4.78 1.28 19.90
N ALA A 467 3.59 1.04 20.43
CA ALA A 467 2.46 0.47 19.70
C ALA A 467 1.27 1.43 19.66
N LEU A 468 0.55 1.46 18.55
CA LEU A 468 -0.73 2.15 18.39
C LEU A 468 -1.85 1.12 18.24
N LEU A 469 -2.90 1.21 19.06
CA LEU A 469 -4.06 0.34 18.96
C LEU A 469 -5.00 0.78 17.81
N HIS A 470 -5.47 -0.18 17.03
CA HIS A 470 -6.58 -0.02 16.10
C HIS A 470 -7.77 -0.88 16.55
N SER A 471 -8.95 -0.25 16.66
CA SER A 471 -10.20 -0.93 17.03
C SER A 471 -11.14 -1.08 15.83
N ARG A 472 -11.35 -2.32 15.38
CA ARG A 472 -12.42 -2.62 14.41
C ARG A 472 -13.83 -2.46 14.97
N PRO A 473 -14.13 -2.77 16.25
CA PRO A 473 -15.39 -2.37 16.89
C PRO A 473 -15.72 -0.90 16.67
N SER A 474 -14.75 0.01 16.85
CA SER A 474 -14.92 1.43 16.54
C SER A 474 -15.22 1.69 15.08
N VAL A 475 -14.49 1.05 14.16
CA VAL A 475 -14.75 1.18 12.71
C VAL A 475 -16.20 0.80 12.40
N ARG A 476 -16.65 -0.38 12.87
CA ARG A 476 -18.01 -0.89 12.63
C ARG A 476 -19.08 0.02 13.21
N LEU A 477 -18.85 0.54 14.42
CA LEU A 477 -19.79 1.43 15.08
C LEU A 477 -19.86 2.80 14.38
N ALA A 478 -18.74 3.34 13.91
CA ALA A 478 -18.69 4.58 13.12
C ALA A 478 -19.46 4.45 11.79
N HIS A 479 -19.47 3.26 11.17
CA HIS A 479 -20.32 3.01 10.00
C HIS A 479 -21.81 2.96 10.30
N ALA A 480 -22.17 2.70 11.56
CA ALA A 480 -23.54 2.61 12.04
C ALA A 480 -24.09 3.91 12.64
N ARG A 481 -23.20 4.87 12.96
CA ARG A 481 -23.52 6.11 13.69
C ARG A 481 -22.81 7.32 13.10
N GLU A 482 -23.58 8.28 12.59
CA GLU A 482 -23.03 9.50 11.97
C GLU A 482 -22.32 10.44 12.96
N ASP A 483 -22.66 10.38 14.25
CA ASP A 483 -22.04 11.21 15.28
C ASP A 483 -20.60 10.75 15.62
N LEU A 484 -20.26 9.52 15.25
CA LEU A 484 -18.91 8.98 15.35
C LEU A 484 -18.21 9.18 14.00
N LYS A 485 -17.57 10.33 13.81
CA LYS A 485 -16.74 10.54 12.61
C LYS A 485 -15.60 9.52 12.59
N PRO A 486 -15.30 8.94 11.41
CA PRO A 486 -14.42 7.78 11.32
C PRO A 486 -13.00 8.19 11.61
N LEU A 487 -12.42 7.70 12.72
CA LEU A 487 -10.99 7.36 12.89
C LEU A 487 -9.93 8.37 12.38
N ASP A 488 -10.29 9.64 12.13
CA ASP A 488 -9.47 10.62 11.41
C ASP A 488 -8.16 10.93 12.15
N SER A 489 -8.16 10.70 13.46
CA SER A 489 -6.99 10.84 14.32
C SER A 489 -5.99 9.68 14.20
N LEU A 490 -6.37 8.49 13.70
CA LEU A 490 -5.44 7.34 13.62
C LEU A 490 -4.24 7.62 12.72
N PRO A 491 -4.40 8.11 11.47
CA PRO A 491 -3.25 8.47 10.64
C PRO A 491 -2.41 9.59 11.26
N GLN A 492 -3.03 10.57 11.93
CA GLN A 492 -2.34 11.71 12.53
C GLN A 492 -1.48 11.28 13.72
N VAL A 493 -1.99 10.41 14.59
CA VAL A 493 -1.25 9.86 15.72
C VAL A 493 -0.10 8.98 15.21
N ALA A 494 -0.35 8.12 14.21
CA ALA A 494 0.71 7.30 13.62
C ALA A 494 1.85 8.16 13.04
N ASP A 495 1.50 9.19 12.27
CA ASP A 495 2.48 10.14 11.73
C ASP A 495 3.24 10.87 12.84
N ALA A 496 2.55 11.34 13.89
CA ALA A 496 3.19 12.02 15.00
C ALA A 496 4.20 11.14 15.73
N LEU A 497 3.89 9.85 15.92
CA LEU A 497 4.83 8.90 16.53
C LEU A 497 6.07 8.65 15.64
N ILE A 498 5.87 8.53 14.33
CA ILE A 498 6.95 8.35 13.35
C ILE A 498 7.87 9.58 13.30
N PHE A 499 7.31 10.78 13.21
CA PHE A 499 8.07 12.03 13.16
C PHE A 499 8.63 12.46 14.52
N ALA A 500 8.08 11.94 15.62
CA ALA A 500 8.70 12.00 16.94
C ALA A 500 9.83 10.96 17.10
N GLN A 501 10.14 10.22 16.03
CA GLN A 501 11.29 9.33 15.88
C GLN A 501 11.24 8.12 16.82
N PHE A 502 10.02 7.63 17.08
CA PHE A 502 9.80 6.37 17.75
C PHE A 502 9.54 5.27 16.73
N LYS A 503 10.21 4.15 16.96
CA LYS A 503 9.98 2.94 16.18
C LYS A 503 8.63 2.35 16.56
N THR A 504 7.66 2.51 15.67
CA THR A 504 6.23 2.33 15.95
C THR A 504 5.67 1.12 15.21
N ALA A 505 4.82 0.34 15.88
CA ALA A 505 3.99 -0.69 15.27
C ALA A 505 2.50 -0.41 15.51
N LEU A 506 1.64 -1.08 14.73
CA LEU A 506 0.21 -1.09 14.94
C LEU A 506 -0.21 -2.44 15.53
N VAL A 507 -1.12 -2.42 16.50
CA VAL A 507 -1.73 -3.60 17.11
C VAL A 507 -3.22 -3.58 16.78
N LEU A 508 -3.71 -4.63 16.12
CA LEU A 508 -5.13 -4.82 15.86
C LEU A 508 -5.80 -5.36 17.11
N GLU A 509 -6.92 -4.78 17.53
CA GLU A 509 -7.65 -5.20 18.72
C GLU A 509 -8.00 -6.69 18.72
N GLU A 510 -8.37 -7.25 17.57
CA GLU A 510 -8.65 -8.67 17.35
C GLU A 510 -7.48 -9.59 17.67
N GLN A 511 -6.27 -9.06 17.62
CA GLN A 511 -5.04 -9.81 17.84
C GLN A 511 -4.53 -9.71 19.28
N LEU A 512 -5.12 -8.86 20.14
CA LEU A 512 -4.62 -8.60 21.50
C LEU A 512 -4.39 -9.88 22.33
N ALA A 513 -5.30 -10.86 22.21
CA ALA A 513 -5.20 -12.10 22.98
C ALA A 513 -4.01 -12.99 22.59
N GLY A 514 -3.48 -12.83 21.36
CA GLY A 514 -2.39 -13.64 20.82
C GLY A 514 -1.06 -12.90 20.68
N GLN A 515 -0.99 -11.63 21.10
CA GLN A 515 0.23 -10.83 21.00
C GLN A 515 0.95 -10.72 22.35
N ASP A 516 2.28 -10.80 22.30
CA ASP A 516 3.12 -10.37 23.40
C ASP A 516 3.24 -8.85 23.39
N LEU A 517 2.46 -8.20 24.27
CA LEU A 517 2.46 -6.76 24.43
C LEU A 517 3.65 -6.27 25.27
N SER A 518 4.33 -7.15 26.02
CA SER A 518 5.42 -6.77 26.95
C SER A 518 6.65 -6.21 26.22
N ARG A 519 6.79 -6.49 24.93
CA ARG A 519 7.85 -5.93 24.08
C ARG A 519 7.73 -4.41 23.86
N TYR A 520 6.55 -3.84 24.10
CA TYR A 520 6.32 -2.40 23.92
C TYR A 520 6.50 -1.67 25.24
N ALA A 521 7.33 -0.62 25.22
CA ALA A 521 7.48 0.28 26.37
C ALA A 521 6.21 1.13 26.58
N ALA A 522 5.51 1.47 25.49
CA ALA A 522 4.25 2.20 25.52
C ALA A 522 3.24 1.68 24.50
N LEU A 523 1.96 1.60 24.91
CA LEU A 523 0.82 1.28 24.06
C LEU A 523 -0.16 2.46 24.07
N ILE A 524 -0.42 3.04 22.91
CA ILE A 524 -1.28 4.19 22.72
C ILE A 524 -2.66 3.73 22.28
N VAL A 525 -3.69 4.13 23.02
CA VAL A 525 -5.10 3.94 22.70
C VAL A 525 -5.69 5.31 22.34
N PRO A 526 -5.83 5.61 21.04
CA PRO A 526 -6.30 6.91 20.56
C PRO A 526 -7.81 7.06 20.77
N ASP A 527 -8.31 8.29 20.69
CA ASP A 527 -9.73 8.65 20.85
C ASP A 527 -10.64 7.98 19.80
N ALA A 528 -10.08 7.70 18.63
CA ALA A 528 -10.68 6.85 17.60
C ALA A 528 -11.09 5.45 18.10
N CYS A 529 -10.45 4.91 19.15
CA CYS A 529 -10.81 3.64 19.78
C CYS A 529 -11.96 3.79 20.78
N VAL A 530 -13.07 4.43 20.38
CA VAL A 530 -14.27 4.64 21.21
C VAL A 530 -14.95 3.35 21.68
N ALA A 531 -15.02 2.34 20.82
CA ALA A 531 -15.65 1.06 21.08
C ALA A 531 -14.62 -0.06 21.17
N SER A 532 -14.93 -1.10 21.96
CA SER A 532 -14.05 -2.25 22.13
C SER A 532 -14.84 -3.53 22.40
N TYR A 533 -14.21 -4.68 22.16
CA TYR A 533 -14.74 -5.96 22.58
C TYR A 533 -14.66 -6.12 24.10
N ALA A 534 -15.53 -6.97 24.66
CA ALA A 534 -15.62 -7.21 26.10
C ALA A 534 -14.29 -7.64 26.76
N GLN A 535 -13.43 -8.37 26.03
CA GLN A 535 -12.14 -8.85 26.53
C GLN A 535 -11.00 -7.81 26.45
N THR A 536 -11.18 -6.72 25.72
CA THR A 536 -10.13 -5.74 25.45
C THR A 536 -9.66 -5.03 26.72
N PRO A 537 -10.55 -4.55 27.62
CA PRO A 537 -10.12 -3.93 28.87
C PRO A 537 -9.23 -4.84 29.73
N ASP A 538 -9.52 -6.15 29.76
CA ASP A 538 -8.73 -7.12 30.52
C ASP A 538 -7.34 -7.33 29.93
N ALA A 539 -7.22 -7.39 28.61
CA ALA A 539 -5.93 -7.53 27.94
C ALA A 539 -5.04 -6.30 28.18
N LEU A 540 -5.61 -5.09 28.06
CA LEU A 540 -4.89 -3.83 28.29
C LEU A 540 -4.51 -3.65 29.77
N ARG A 541 -5.38 -4.07 30.69
CA ARG A 541 -5.10 -4.14 32.12
C ARG A 541 -3.87 -5.00 32.40
N ARG A 542 -3.84 -6.24 31.90
CA ARG A 542 -2.72 -7.17 32.14
C ARG A 542 -1.40 -6.62 31.62
N TYR A 543 -1.43 -5.94 30.48
CA TYR A 543 -0.24 -5.24 29.96
C TYR A 543 0.25 -4.14 30.92
N ALA A 544 -0.63 -3.29 31.43
CA ALA A 544 -0.26 -2.25 32.39
C ALA A 544 0.22 -2.85 33.73
N GLU A 545 -0.50 -3.82 34.29
CA GLU A 545 -0.12 -4.53 35.53
C GLU A 545 1.26 -5.21 35.41
N GLY A 546 1.59 -5.71 34.21
CA GLY A 546 2.85 -6.36 33.88
C GLY A 546 4.04 -5.43 33.66
N GLY A 547 3.89 -4.11 33.82
CA GLY A 547 4.99 -3.14 33.68
C GLY A 547 4.85 -2.17 32.50
N GLY A 548 3.83 -2.34 31.66
CA GLY A 548 3.62 -1.50 30.49
C GLY A 548 3.15 -0.08 30.83
N ASN A 549 3.53 0.90 29.99
CA ASN A 549 2.88 2.21 29.98
C ASN A 549 1.69 2.18 29.02
N LEU A 550 0.48 2.28 29.55
CA LEU A 550 -0.75 2.38 28.75
C LEU A 550 -1.22 3.83 28.68
N VAL A 551 -1.25 4.41 27.49
CA VAL A 551 -1.67 5.79 27.25
C VAL A 551 -3.04 5.78 26.58
N VAL A 552 -4.07 6.33 27.24
CA VAL A 552 -5.46 6.27 26.79
C VAL A 552 -5.98 7.68 26.56
N ALA A 553 -6.45 7.97 25.35
CA ALA A 553 -7.05 9.25 25.04
C ALA A 553 -8.42 9.42 25.71
N SER A 554 -8.75 10.64 26.10
CA SER A 554 -10.10 10.97 26.59
C SER A 554 -11.15 10.62 25.53
N GLY A 555 -12.06 9.71 25.85
CA GLY A 555 -13.12 9.23 24.95
C GLY A 555 -12.91 7.82 24.40
N ALA A 556 -11.69 7.28 24.50
CA ALA A 556 -11.41 5.90 24.13
C ALA A 556 -12.02 4.89 25.12
N LEU A 557 -12.40 3.72 24.62
CA LEU A 557 -12.93 2.59 25.39
C LEU A 557 -14.16 2.94 26.25
N THR A 558 -14.99 3.87 25.78
CA THR A 558 -16.19 4.33 26.50
C THR A 558 -17.43 3.51 26.16
N GLN A 559 -17.39 2.77 25.05
CA GLN A 559 -18.50 1.97 24.55
C GLN A 559 -18.06 0.53 24.28
N ASN A 560 -19.03 -0.40 24.33
CA ASN A 560 -18.84 -1.74 23.80
C ASN A 560 -18.97 -1.73 22.27
N GLU A 561 -18.78 -2.88 21.64
CA GLU A 561 -18.82 -3.04 20.19
C GLU A 561 -20.20 -2.72 19.56
N TYR A 562 -21.24 -2.54 20.37
CA TYR A 562 -22.60 -2.21 19.95
C TYR A 562 -23.04 -0.79 20.33
N GLY A 563 -22.14 0.01 20.92
CA GLY A 563 -22.39 1.40 21.29
C GLY A 563 -23.06 1.62 22.64
N ALA A 564 -23.25 0.56 23.44
CA ALA A 564 -23.69 0.72 24.83
C ALA A 564 -22.50 1.13 25.71
N PRO A 565 -22.71 1.90 26.80
CA PRO A 565 -21.63 2.24 27.73
C PRO A 565 -20.89 0.99 28.23
N ALA A 566 -19.56 1.01 28.16
CA ALA A 566 -18.71 -0.07 28.63
C ALA A 566 -17.95 0.33 29.90
N THR A 567 -17.53 -0.68 30.66
CA THR A 567 -16.52 -0.48 31.71
C THR A 567 -15.18 -0.18 31.03
N ASN A 568 -14.72 1.06 31.14
CA ASN A 568 -13.43 1.47 30.62
C ASN A 568 -12.28 0.90 31.49
N VAL A 569 -11.11 0.66 30.90
CA VAL A 569 -9.82 0.46 31.59
C VAL A 569 -9.54 1.54 32.65
N LEU A 570 -10.16 2.72 32.56
CA LEU A 570 -10.06 3.75 33.60
C LEU A 570 -10.70 3.35 34.96
N ALA A 571 -11.48 2.28 35.00
CA ALA A 571 -12.04 1.70 36.23
C ALA A 571 -11.06 0.75 36.97
N LEU A 572 -9.79 0.72 36.58
CA LEU A 572 -8.76 -0.05 37.24
C LEU A 572 -8.61 0.32 38.72
N THR A 573 -8.37 -0.68 39.57
CA THR A 573 -8.10 -0.49 40.98
C THR A 573 -6.60 -0.28 41.18
N SER A 574 -6.24 0.80 41.89
CA SER A 574 -4.86 1.15 42.25
C SER A 574 -4.75 1.33 43.75
N THR A 575 -3.57 1.10 44.32
CA THR A 575 -3.29 1.43 45.72
C THR A 575 -3.19 2.94 45.97
N ASN A 576 -2.90 3.74 44.92
CA ASN A 576 -2.55 5.16 45.06
C ASN A 576 -3.51 6.11 44.31
N GLY A 577 -4.46 5.58 43.54
CA GLY A 577 -5.46 6.36 42.79
C GLY A 577 -4.89 7.19 41.64
N TRP A 578 -5.75 8.03 41.04
CA TRP A 578 -5.37 8.96 39.97
C TRP A 578 -4.67 10.20 40.54
N THR A 579 -3.56 10.59 39.93
CA THR A 579 -2.82 11.81 40.27
C THR A 579 -2.65 12.68 39.03
N ARG A 580 -2.75 14.01 39.20
CA ARG A 580 -2.30 14.93 38.15
C ARG A 580 -0.78 14.93 38.16
N ALA A 581 -0.18 14.66 37.00
CA ALA A 581 1.25 14.57 36.83
C ALA A 581 1.67 15.38 35.61
N LYS A 582 2.88 15.94 35.66
CA LYS A 582 3.54 16.53 34.51
C LYS A 582 4.59 15.53 34.01
N ILE A 583 4.26 14.78 32.97
CA ILE A 583 5.14 13.76 32.38
C ILE A 583 5.76 14.34 31.11
N GLY A 584 7.09 14.45 31.07
CA GLY A 584 7.78 15.09 29.94
C GLY A 584 7.40 16.56 29.74
N GLY A 585 6.88 17.24 30.77
CA GLY A 585 6.35 18.60 30.62
C GLY A 585 4.87 18.68 30.18
N VAL A 586 4.23 17.54 29.88
CA VAL A 586 2.81 17.47 29.51
C VAL A 586 1.95 17.18 30.74
N ASP A 587 0.92 18.00 30.95
CA ASP A 587 -0.06 17.80 32.01
C ASP A 587 -1.03 16.66 31.66
N VAL A 588 -0.98 15.59 32.46
CA VAL A 588 -1.76 14.36 32.30
C VAL A 588 -2.34 13.92 33.64
N ALA A 589 -3.33 13.02 33.62
CA ALA A 589 -3.64 12.22 34.79
C ALA A 589 -2.98 10.86 34.64
N ALA A 590 -2.35 10.37 35.70
CA ALA A 590 -1.65 9.10 35.72
C ALA A 590 -2.03 8.30 36.96
N MET A 591 -2.07 6.99 36.80
CA MET A 591 -2.37 6.04 37.86
C MET A 591 -1.38 4.87 37.77
N PRO A 592 -0.55 4.62 38.80
CA PRO A 592 0.24 3.39 38.90
C PRO A 592 -0.67 2.17 39.01
N VAL A 593 -0.39 1.12 38.24
CA VAL A 593 -1.16 -0.13 38.24
C VAL A 593 -0.19 -1.29 38.14
N GLY A 594 -0.11 -2.13 39.17
CA GLY A 594 0.89 -3.20 39.24
C GLY A 594 2.32 -2.65 39.12
N ALA A 595 3.10 -3.22 38.20
CA ALA A 595 4.46 -2.75 37.91
C ALA A 595 4.51 -1.59 36.89
N GLY A 596 3.38 -1.26 36.24
CA GLY A 596 3.30 -0.24 35.20
C GLY A 596 2.38 0.91 35.58
N ARG A 597 1.80 1.57 34.57
CA ARG A 597 0.92 2.73 34.77
C ARG A 597 -0.05 2.93 33.62
N VAL A 598 -1.16 3.60 33.95
CA VAL A 598 -2.12 4.12 32.98
C VAL A 598 -2.04 5.65 32.98
N VAL A 599 -2.00 6.25 31.80
CA VAL A 599 -1.94 7.69 31.58
C VAL A 599 -3.13 8.10 30.71
N THR A 600 -3.87 9.13 31.12
CA THR A 600 -4.94 9.68 30.28
C THR A 600 -4.51 10.96 29.59
N LEU A 601 -4.73 11.02 28.28
CA LEU A 601 -4.57 12.26 27.52
C LEU A 601 -5.81 13.13 27.69
N PRO A 602 -5.67 14.42 28.05
CA PRO A 602 -6.81 15.31 28.18
C PRO A 602 -7.49 15.57 26.82
N PRO A 603 -8.77 16.02 26.82
CA PRO A 603 -9.39 16.55 25.62
C PRO A 603 -8.52 17.67 25.00
N GLY A 604 -8.33 17.63 23.68
CA GLY A 604 -7.48 18.61 22.99
C GLY A 604 -5.98 18.46 23.25
N PHE A 605 -5.53 17.29 23.73
CA PHE A 605 -4.11 16.94 23.78
C PHE A 605 -3.43 17.32 22.46
N ALA A 606 -2.35 18.10 22.60
CA ALA A 606 -1.50 18.51 21.49
C ALA A 606 -2.20 19.33 20.38
N ALA A 607 -3.17 20.18 20.74
CA ALA A 607 -3.87 21.09 19.84
C ALA A 607 -2.95 21.99 18.98
N THR A 608 -1.69 22.22 19.39
CA THR A 608 -0.72 23.07 18.69
C THR A 608 0.39 22.30 17.97
N ASN A 609 0.93 21.22 18.55
CA ASN A 609 1.92 20.35 17.91
C ASN A 609 1.84 18.91 18.46
N LEU A 610 1.29 18.00 17.65
CA LEU A 610 1.13 16.58 17.98
C LEU A 610 2.46 15.82 18.08
N VAL A 611 3.41 16.13 17.21
CA VAL A 611 4.73 15.48 17.16
C VAL A 611 5.52 15.77 18.43
N ALA A 612 5.70 17.05 18.77
CA ALA A 612 6.43 17.47 19.96
C ALA A 612 5.77 16.96 21.25
N SER A 613 4.44 16.96 21.33
CA SER A 613 3.70 16.53 22.52
C SER A 613 3.84 15.03 22.78
N PHE A 614 3.71 14.18 21.75
CA PHE A 614 4.00 12.75 21.88
C PHE A 614 5.49 12.50 22.15
N GLY A 615 6.37 13.27 21.50
CA GLY A 615 7.81 13.28 21.74
C GLY A 615 8.15 13.38 23.22
N ALA A 616 7.69 14.47 23.83
CA ALA A 616 7.88 14.78 25.24
C ALA A 616 7.23 13.75 26.17
N LEU A 617 5.97 13.38 25.93
CA LEU A 617 5.26 12.41 26.76
C LEU A 617 5.98 11.06 26.81
N LEU A 618 6.37 10.53 25.65
CA LEU A 618 6.99 9.22 25.53
C LEU A 618 8.40 9.19 26.14
N GLU A 619 9.18 10.27 25.98
CA GLU A 619 10.44 10.44 26.71
C GLU A 619 10.22 10.41 28.23
N GLY A 620 9.20 11.12 28.74
CA GLY A 620 8.85 11.11 30.16
C GLY A 620 8.29 9.78 30.67
N LEU A 621 7.91 8.87 29.77
CA LEU A 621 7.51 7.49 30.05
C LEU A 621 8.66 6.49 29.85
N ASP A 622 9.88 6.98 29.65
CA ASP A 622 11.08 6.18 29.40
C ASP A 622 10.96 5.26 28.16
N ALA A 623 10.13 5.64 27.18
CA ALA A 623 10.07 4.94 25.91
C ALA A 623 11.36 5.21 25.12
N PRO A 624 12.10 4.17 24.70
CA PRO A 624 13.36 4.38 24.01
C PRO A 624 13.12 4.83 22.56
N ARG A 625 13.84 5.88 22.15
CA ARG A 625 14.07 6.18 20.72
C ARG A 625 15.18 5.31 20.18
N ALA A 626 15.02 4.82 18.95
CA ALA A 626 16.09 4.10 18.26
C ALA A 626 17.09 5.06 17.59
N TRP A 627 16.66 6.26 17.21
CA TRP A 627 17.50 7.28 16.59
C TRP A 627 17.07 8.70 16.97
N GLN A 628 17.92 9.66 16.61
CA GLN A 628 17.61 11.08 16.61
C GLN A 628 18.05 11.69 15.26
N CYS A 629 17.18 12.47 14.63
CA CYS A 629 17.44 13.21 13.41
C CYS A 629 17.17 14.69 13.71
N LEU A 630 18.26 15.45 13.82
CA LEU A 630 18.29 16.81 14.31
C LEU A 630 18.74 17.75 13.19
N ASP A 631 18.32 19.00 13.24
CA ASP A 631 18.89 20.06 12.41
C ASP A 631 20.34 20.30 12.85
N ALA A 632 21.29 20.19 11.92
CA ALA A 632 22.71 20.21 12.26
C ALA A 632 23.19 21.56 12.81
N ALA A 633 22.47 22.65 12.52
CA ALA A 633 22.81 23.99 12.98
C ALA A 633 22.21 24.32 14.35
N SER A 634 20.92 24.04 14.53
CA SER A 634 20.15 24.41 15.73
C SER A 634 20.06 23.31 16.78
N GLY A 635 20.36 22.05 16.42
CA GLY A 635 20.21 20.88 17.29
C GLY A 635 18.75 20.51 17.58
N ARG A 636 17.78 21.17 16.92
CA ARG A 636 16.35 20.90 17.09
C ARG A 636 15.94 19.65 16.32
N MET A 637 14.91 18.96 16.80
CA MET A 637 14.36 17.80 16.11
C MET A 637 13.81 18.18 14.72
N LEU A 638 14.11 17.37 13.71
CA LEU A 638 13.53 17.51 12.38
C LEU A 638 12.22 16.73 12.28
N GLU A 639 11.11 17.42 12.52
CA GLU A 639 9.75 16.86 12.46
C GLU A 639 9.28 16.59 11.01
N GLY A 640 10.04 17.01 10.00
CA GLY A 640 9.73 16.81 8.58
C GLY A 640 10.57 15.75 7.88
N VAL A 641 11.48 15.07 8.59
CA VAL A 641 12.34 14.02 8.03
C VAL A 641 11.84 12.65 8.48
N GLU A 642 11.23 11.91 7.57
CA GLU A 642 10.83 10.52 7.81
C GLU A 642 12.09 9.65 7.80
N THR A 643 12.32 8.92 8.89
CA THR A 643 13.49 8.07 9.07
C THR A 643 13.07 6.64 9.31
N ILE A 644 13.63 5.70 8.54
CA ILE A 644 13.44 4.26 8.74
C ILE A 644 14.78 3.69 9.19
N HIS A 645 14.79 3.04 10.34
CA HIS A 645 15.98 2.41 10.91
C HIS A 645 15.86 0.88 10.89
N ALA A 646 16.89 0.21 10.37
CA ALA A 646 17.07 -1.22 10.44
C ALA A 646 18.39 -1.58 11.12
N LYS A 647 18.39 -2.64 11.92
CA LYS A 647 19.60 -3.20 12.52
C LYS A 647 19.81 -4.61 11.99
N ALA A 648 20.89 -4.81 11.24
CA ALA A 648 21.25 -6.11 10.69
C ALA A 648 21.91 -7.01 11.76
N PRO A 649 21.82 -8.36 11.64
CA PRO A 649 22.41 -9.29 12.59
C PRO A 649 23.93 -9.20 12.71
N ASP A 650 24.61 -8.74 11.66
CA ASP A 650 26.06 -8.52 11.61
C ASP A 650 26.52 -7.24 12.32
N GLY A 651 25.58 -6.49 12.92
CA GLY A 651 25.87 -5.26 13.64
C GLY A 651 25.75 -3.99 12.81
N ARG A 652 25.58 -4.07 11.48
CA ARG A 652 25.38 -2.88 10.64
C ARG A 652 24.04 -2.22 10.92
N HIS A 653 24.02 -0.90 10.86
CA HIS A 653 22.80 -0.09 10.95
C HIS A 653 22.49 0.55 9.61
N GLY A 654 21.27 0.37 9.12
CA GLY A 654 20.77 1.04 7.93
C GLY A 654 19.79 2.15 8.31
N LEU A 655 19.92 3.31 7.66
CA LEU A 655 18.94 4.39 7.72
C LEU A 655 18.47 4.78 6.32
N MET A 656 17.15 4.90 6.14
CA MET A 656 16.56 5.59 5.00
C MET A 656 15.95 6.89 5.48
N LEU A 657 16.36 8.00 4.88
CA LEU A 657 16.00 9.36 5.29
C LEU A 657 15.27 10.04 4.14
N PHE A 658 14.02 10.43 4.36
CA PHE A 658 13.21 11.14 3.38
C PHE A 658 12.85 12.53 3.89
N ASN A 659 13.31 13.57 3.19
CA ASN A 659 12.90 14.94 3.51
C ASN A 659 11.51 15.19 2.93
N ARG A 660 10.50 15.26 3.79
CA ARG A 660 9.09 15.48 3.42
C ARG A 660 8.70 16.95 3.47
N THR A 661 9.67 17.85 3.65
CA THR A 661 9.46 19.29 3.63
C THR A 661 9.74 19.87 2.24
N GLU A 662 9.37 21.14 2.05
CA GLU A 662 9.65 21.89 0.82
C GLU A 662 11.06 22.53 0.81
N ALA A 663 11.79 22.47 1.93
CA ALA A 663 13.09 23.12 2.09
C ALA A 663 14.22 22.09 2.22
N ALA A 664 15.38 22.38 1.63
CA ALA A 664 16.57 21.58 1.88
C ALA A 664 16.94 21.64 3.36
N THR A 665 17.49 20.57 3.90
CA THR A 665 17.83 20.48 5.32
C THR A 665 19.13 19.71 5.51
N THR A 666 19.99 20.19 6.39
CA THR A 666 21.20 19.47 6.82
C THR A 666 20.90 18.79 8.15
N ALA A 667 20.88 17.46 8.16
CA ALA A 667 20.52 16.66 9.31
C ALA A 667 21.76 16.11 10.03
N LEU A 668 21.82 16.23 11.35
CA LEU A 668 22.68 15.46 12.24
C LEU A 668 21.90 14.25 12.76
N VAL A 669 22.33 13.06 12.37
CA VAL A 669 21.64 11.81 12.70
C VAL A 669 22.46 10.99 13.69
N LYS A 670 21.83 10.58 14.79
CA LYS A 670 22.42 9.79 15.88
C LYS A 670 21.64 8.50 16.08
N ILE A 671 22.33 7.43 16.47
CA ILE A 671 21.70 6.16 16.83
C ILE A 671 21.86 5.97 18.33
N THR A 672 20.76 5.69 19.03
CA THR A 672 20.76 5.63 20.50
C THR A 672 21.70 4.53 21.00
N GLY A 673 22.58 4.89 21.93
CA GLY A 673 23.52 3.96 22.54
C GLY A 673 24.69 3.54 21.66
N ILE A 674 24.90 4.19 20.50
CA ILE A 674 25.97 3.83 19.55
C ILE A 674 26.79 5.08 19.23
N ALA A 675 28.10 5.01 19.48
CA ALA A 675 29.03 5.97 18.91
C ALA A 675 29.28 5.56 17.45
N ILE A 676 28.96 6.43 16.50
CA ILE A 676 29.11 6.15 15.06
C ILE A 676 30.58 6.35 14.67
N PRO A 677 31.37 5.30 14.38
CA PRO A 677 32.75 5.49 13.94
C PRO A 677 32.82 5.76 12.43
N ARG A 678 31.86 5.24 11.66
CA ARG A 678 31.80 5.36 10.21
C ARG A 678 30.36 5.37 9.70
N ALA A 679 30.06 6.29 8.80
CA ALA A 679 28.81 6.33 8.04
C ALA A 679 29.13 6.60 6.57
N ALA A 680 28.39 5.97 5.66
CA ALA A 680 28.52 6.20 4.22
C ALA A 680 27.17 6.16 3.52
N ASP A 681 27.03 7.00 2.50
CA ASP A 681 25.92 6.90 1.56
C ASP A 681 26.02 5.58 0.78
N LEU A 682 25.00 4.73 0.87
CA LEU A 682 25.00 3.38 0.29
C LEU A 682 25.18 3.43 -1.23
N ARG A 683 24.57 4.41 -1.88
CA ARG A 683 24.50 4.50 -3.34
C ARG A 683 25.83 4.91 -3.96
N THR A 684 26.53 5.85 -3.33
CA THR A 684 27.78 6.44 -3.84
C THR A 684 29.02 5.88 -3.15
N GLY A 685 28.87 5.21 -2.01
CA GLY A 685 29.96 4.75 -1.15
C GLY A 685 30.74 5.90 -0.49
N LYS A 686 30.30 7.15 -0.65
CA LYS A 686 31.01 8.31 -0.11
C LYS A 686 30.87 8.33 1.42
N PRO A 687 31.99 8.49 2.15
CA PRO A 687 31.93 8.66 3.60
C PRO A 687 31.22 9.98 3.94
N LEU A 688 30.40 9.93 4.98
CA LEU A 688 29.73 11.10 5.55
C LEU A 688 30.56 11.68 6.69
N GLU A 689 30.41 12.98 6.95
CA GLU A 689 31.04 13.62 8.09
C GLU A 689 30.47 13.02 9.39
N VAL A 690 31.35 12.53 10.26
CA VAL A 690 30.99 12.06 11.60
C VAL A 690 31.25 13.19 12.59
N ARG A 691 30.22 13.57 13.34
CA ARG A 691 30.26 14.68 14.29
C ARG A 691 29.35 14.38 15.48
N GLU A 692 29.83 14.73 16.70
CA GLU A 692 29.02 14.65 17.94
C GLU A 692 28.35 13.29 18.19
N GLY A 693 29.06 12.20 17.87
CA GLY A 693 28.56 10.82 17.99
C GLY A 693 27.53 10.42 16.93
N GLY A 694 27.27 11.28 15.94
CA GLY A 694 26.37 11.07 14.80
C GLY A 694 27.07 11.27 13.46
N PHE A 695 26.29 11.32 12.38
CA PHE A 695 26.74 11.74 11.05
C PHE A 695 25.89 12.88 10.49
N VAL A 696 26.48 13.67 9.61
CA VAL A 696 25.83 14.81 8.94
C VAL A 696 25.48 14.45 7.50
N ILE A 697 24.28 14.79 7.06
CA ILE A 697 23.81 14.57 5.68
C ILE A 697 22.90 15.71 5.20
N ASP A 698 23.12 16.14 3.96
CA ASP A 698 22.23 17.09 3.28
C ASP A 698 21.09 16.36 2.59
N LEU A 699 19.86 16.78 2.87
CA LEU A 699 18.64 16.18 2.35
C LEU A 699 17.86 17.21 1.53
N ALA A 700 17.79 17.00 0.22
CA ALA A 700 16.99 17.82 -0.67
C ALA A 700 15.47 17.54 -0.54
N PRO A 701 14.59 18.53 -0.78
CA PRO A 701 13.14 18.37 -0.71
C PRO A 701 12.63 17.20 -1.53
N GLY A 702 11.77 16.36 -0.94
CA GLY A 702 11.14 15.23 -1.61
C GLY A 702 12.09 14.10 -2.01
N ARG A 703 13.38 14.14 -1.61
CA ARG A 703 14.37 13.10 -1.90
C ARG A 703 14.51 12.10 -0.77
N GLY A 704 15.07 10.93 -1.10
CA GLY A 704 15.38 9.85 -0.16
C GLY A 704 16.84 9.41 -0.27
N GLU A 705 17.54 9.32 0.85
CA GLU A 705 18.92 8.81 0.90
C GLU A 705 19.01 7.57 1.78
N ILE A 706 19.98 6.70 1.49
CA ILE A 706 20.23 5.46 2.24
C ILE A 706 21.64 5.52 2.81
N VAL A 707 21.76 5.39 4.12
CA VAL A 707 23.03 5.43 4.84
C VAL A 707 23.27 4.10 5.53
N VAL A 708 24.50 3.60 5.43
CA VAL A 708 24.98 2.47 6.23
C VAL A 708 25.98 2.98 7.26
N VAL A 709 25.78 2.53 8.49
CA VAL A 709 26.65 2.76 9.63
C VAL A 709 27.27 1.43 10.05
N GLU A 710 28.59 1.42 10.16
CA GLU A 710 29.44 0.27 10.52
C GLU A 710 30.08 0.46 11.89
#